data_AF-A0A955XPM2-F1
#
_entry.id   AF-A0A955XPM2-F1
#
_cell.length_a   1.000
_cell.length_b   1.000
_cell.length_c   1.000
_cell.angle_alpha   90.00
_cell.angle_beta   90.00
_cell.angle_gamma   90.00
#
_symmetry.space_group_name_H-M   'P 1'
#
loop_
_entity.id
_entity.type
_entity.pdbx_description
1 polymer ?
#
loop_
_entity_poly.entity_id
_entity_poly.type
_entity_poly.pdbx_seq_one_letter_code
_entity_poly.pdbx_strand_id
1 'polypeptide(L)'
;MVSSSHQQTHQCILRLLSLCIAVFAVACSVDLETPDCLDGECPSGLVCYQGHCVDSLRPDSTDDIDESSLLVCPTADCLDSSGRDENGDGVDGVASANVYVASFGSDANPGTADSPLATIGQAVSVITSRETPVGSILVIGNVEEPGTVTIAGDGVFIEISGGFSRIDDAWVKGDGESSRIEGTILAMSVEDGAELRLVDVELIAAEGNDGSSGSSQPDEAYFRSGLSGESSVALRVRHATLATTDSIIQAADGGEGGDGVAAVDGENGSPGSPGESDFLGCATQEESTSGGSGGQAADQCSTSTRAAGGDGGTGLCELSQQSGEAGQGGAEPGPTDDSPDGEHGQDGSDGLAGAGGGAYGYVRDGMWYPVPGRFGGGGQAGGGGGGGASGSRHGTGPGSSGGGGGAGGCGGGGGPAGGGGGGSIAILSEESQITLIRTELRTGDGGDGGDGASGGSGGSGGDGAESGMNFENSLPAGDGGDGGDGGNGGDGGSGAGGIAVALLEVGQNEVSILEGSLLNHGTGGAGGEGESPDLAGDQGFSGEVLLAASGSDPLCPNGTATLSETHEVCVFSYEASLNRVLPEGVDFDQAEDQATSLPDVAPAVNIPFLSANDACERAGGTLCTTTQLVTLCESAGEDLDPAACNVGGTAPVTGQAFPECVLPDRAVHHLLGNVEEWTIHESTLQLVGFGGSYLDEEVGCRSVSTAYTNETFASDLGFRCCVNNVLLLFSEGNLR
;
A
#
# COMPACT_ATOMS: atom_id res chain seq x y z
N MET A 1 -15.76 -28.68 -52.26
CA MET A 1 -17.17 -28.25 -52.03
C MET A 1 -17.49 -28.09 -50.54
N VAL A 2 -16.55 -27.59 -49.72
CA VAL A 2 -16.83 -27.02 -48.39
C VAL A 2 -15.76 -25.95 -48.15
N SER A 3 -15.92 -24.74 -48.71
CA SER A 3 -15.14 -23.56 -48.30
C SER A 3 -15.76 -22.22 -48.74
N SER A 4 -17.07 -22.17 -49.05
CA SER A 4 -17.71 -20.96 -49.58
C SER A 4 -18.91 -20.46 -48.76
N SER A 5 -19.23 -21.06 -47.61
CA SER A 5 -20.41 -20.65 -46.82
C SER A 5 -20.10 -19.71 -45.65
N HIS A 6 -18.84 -19.51 -45.24
CA HIS A 6 -18.50 -18.58 -44.16
C HIS A 6 -18.26 -17.14 -44.62
N GLN A 7 -17.93 -16.92 -45.90
CA GLN A 7 -17.68 -15.57 -46.43
C GLN A 7 -18.97 -14.79 -46.74
N GLN A 8 -20.10 -15.48 -46.96
CA GLN A 8 -21.39 -14.84 -47.22
C GLN A 8 -22.07 -14.32 -45.95
N THR A 9 -21.85 -14.95 -44.80
CA THR A 9 -22.47 -14.55 -43.53
C THR A 9 -21.87 -13.24 -43.01
N HIS A 10 -20.55 -13.05 -43.13
CA HIS A 10 -19.88 -11.80 -42.75
C HIS A 10 -20.28 -10.60 -43.64
N GLN A 11 -20.50 -10.81 -44.94
CA GLN A 11 -20.97 -9.72 -45.82
C GLN A 11 -22.45 -9.36 -45.61
N CYS A 12 -23.29 -10.29 -45.15
CA CYS A 12 -24.67 -9.98 -44.78
C CYS A 12 -24.75 -9.19 -43.47
N ILE A 13 -23.90 -9.50 -42.47
CA ILE A 13 -23.88 -8.79 -41.18
C ILE A 13 -23.36 -7.35 -41.37
N LEU A 14 -22.31 -7.15 -42.17
CA LEU A 14 -21.79 -5.81 -42.49
C LEU A 14 -22.79 -4.96 -43.29
N ARG A 15 -23.59 -5.57 -44.19
CA ARG A 15 -24.65 -4.85 -44.92
C ARG A 15 -25.87 -4.54 -44.06
N LEU A 16 -26.19 -5.39 -43.08
CA LEU A 16 -27.26 -5.12 -42.10
C LEU A 16 -26.83 -4.01 -41.12
N LEU A 17 -25.57 -3.98 -40.69
CA LEU A 17 -25.06 -2.88 -39.86
C LEU A 17 -25.02 -1.54 -40.62
N SER A 18 -24.56 -1.50 -41.87
CA SER A 18 -24.61 -0.27 -42.67
C SER A 18 -26.03 0.19 -42.99
N LEU A 19 -27.01 -0.72 -43.10
CA LEU A 19 -28.42 -0.34 -43.30
C LEU A 19 -29.07 0.15 -42.00
N CYS A 20 -28.69 -0.40 -40.84
CA CYS A 20 -29.14 0.09 -39.53
C CYS A 20 -28.57 1.47 -39.19
N ILE A 21 -27.30 1.73 -39.52
CA ILE A 21 -26.66 3.05 -39.33
C ILE A 21 -27.29 4.10 -40.26
N ALA A 22 -27.61 3.74 -41.51
CA ALA A 22 -28.26 4.65 -42.45
C ALA A 22 -29.75 4.90 -42.13
N VAL A 23 -30.45 3.98 -41.45
CA VAL A 23 -31.84 4.15 -41.03
C VAL A 23 -31.94 4.94 -39.71
N PHE A 24 -30.93 4.87 -38.83
CA PHE A 24 -30.84 5.73 -37.65
C PHE A 24 -30.46 7.18 -38.01
N ALA A 25 -29.61 7.39 -39.02
CA ALA A 25 -29.20 8.73 -39.45
C ALA A 25 -30.29 9.54 -40.18
N VAL A 26 -31.43 8.93 -40.55
CA VAL A 26 -32.55 9.62 -41.25
C VAL A 26 -33.75 9.90 -40.33
N ALA A 27 -33.71 9.47 -39.07
CA ALA A 27 -34.82 9.63 -38.13
C ALA A 27 -34.59 10.66 -37.00
N CYS A 28 -33.41 11.27 -36.88
CA CYS A 28 -33.13 12.33 -35.93
C CYS A 28 -32.58 13.59 -36.64
N SER A 29 -33.45 14.26 -37.37
CA SER A 29 -33.28 15.69 -37.71
C SER A 29 -34.66 16.32 -37.61
N VAL A 30 -35.20 16.34 -36.39
CA VAL A 30 -36.27 17.28 -36.07
C VAL A 30 -35.52 18.50 -35.57
N ASP A 31 -35.40 19.53 -36.40
CA ASP A 31 -35.00 20.86 -35.96
C ASP A 31 -35.97 21.25 -34.84
N LEU A 32 -35.56 21.07 -33.59
CA LEU A 32 -36.23 21.66 -32.44
C LEU A 32 -35.83 23.14 -32.47
N GLU A 33 -36.51 23.91 -33.32
CA GLU A 33 -36.44 25.37 -33.26
C GLU A 33 -36.77 25.79 -31.82
N THR A 34 -35.78 26.33 -31.12
CA THR A 34 -35.96 26.93 -29.79
C THR A 34 -37.09 27.96 -29.90
N PRO A 35 -38.12 27.90 -29.05
CA PRO A 35 -39.28 28.79 -29.19
C PRO A 35 -38.85 30.25 -29.05
N ASP A 36 -39.15 31.04 -30.07
CA ASP A 36 -39.03 32.50 -30.03
C ASP A 36 -40.00 33.07 -28.98
N CYS A 37 -39.56 34.08 -28.24
CA CYS A 37 -40.42 34.77 -27.29
C CYS A 37 -41.49 35.56 -28.06
N LEU A 38 -42.75 35.17 -27.92
CA LEU A 38 -43.87 36.01 -28.33
C LEU A 38 -44.14 37.03 -27.22
N ASP A 39 -44.01 38.31 -27.54
CA ASP A 39 -44.27 39.45 -26.64
C ASP A 39 -43.41 39.49 -25.36
N GLY A 40 -42.22 38.88 -25.38
CA GLY A 40 -41.27 38.90 -24.26
C GLY A 40 -41.59 37.92 -23.13
N GLU A 41 -42.57 37.03 -23.31
CA GLU A 41 -42.90 35.98 -22.36
C GLU A 41 -42.46 34.61 -22.91
N CYS A 42 -41.83 33.82 -22.05
CA CYS A 42 -41.45 32.44 -22.32
C CYS A 42 -42.28 31.46 -21.47
N PRO A 43 -42.44 30.20 -21.91
CA PRO A 43 -43.03 29.14 -21.09
C PRO A 43 -42.33 29.07 -19.72
N SER A 44 -43.10 28.76 -18.67
CA SER A 44 -42.64 28.73 -17.28
C SER A 44 -41.35 27.92 -17.11
N GLY A 45 -40.27 28.57 -16.66
CA GLY A 45 -38.94 27.97 -16.45
C GLY A 45 -37.85 28.55 -17.36
N LEU A 46 -38.22 29.27 -18.43
CA LEU A 46 -37.29 29.87 -19.39
C LEU A 46 -37.30 31.40 -19.29
N VAL A 47 -36.17 32.06 -19.60
CA VAL A 47 -36.05 33.53 -19.69
C VAL A 47 -35.95 33.92 -21.16
N CYS A 48 -36.59 35.04 -21.53
CA CYS A 48 -36.45 35.58 -22.87
C CYS A 48 -35.14 36.36 -23.02
N TYR A 49 -34.24 35.89 -23.87
CA TYR A 49 -32.98 36.57 -24.20
C TYR A 49 -32.85 36.72 -25.72
N GLN A 50 -32.67 37.97 -26.18
CA GLN A 50 -32.57 38.35 -27.60
C GLN A 50 -33.69 37.80 -28.52
N GLY A 51 -34.86 37.49 -27.97
CA GLY A 51 -36.00 36.98 -28.74
C GLY A 51 -36.14 35.45 -28.71
N HIS A 52 -35.30 34.73 -27.98
CA HIS A 52 -35.38 33.28 -27.78
C HIS A 52 -35.56 32.91 -26.30
N CYS A 53 -36.29 31.83 -26.03
CA CYS A 53 -36.45 31.31 -24.68
C CYS A 53 -35.30 30.37 -24.30
N VAL A 54 -34.50 30.76 -23.31
CA VAL A 54 -33.35 30.00 -22.80
C VAL A 54 -33.60 29.50 -21.38
N ASP A 55 -33.06 28.33 -21.02
CA ASP A 55 -33.20 27.78 -19.67
C ASP A 55 -32.44 28.65 -18.66
N SER A 56 -33.14 29.03 -17.60
CA SER A 56 -32.60 29.89 -16.54
C SER A 56 -31.57 29.18 -15.65
N LEU A 57 -31.46 27.85 -15.71
CA LEU A 57 -30.75 27.09 -14.68
C LEU A 57 -29.77 26.01 -15.15
N ARG A 58 -29.49 25.85 -16.45
CA ARG A 58 -28.36 25.05 -16.97
C ARG A 58 -28.30 25.14 -18.51
N PRO A 59 -27.20 25.58 -19.12
CA PRO A 59 -26.96 25.32 -20.53
C PRO A 59 -26.49 23.86 -20.66
N ASP A 60 -27.34 22.99 -21.23
CA ASP A 60 -26.95 21.64 -21.64
C ASP A 60 -26.92 21.57 -23.19
N SER A 61 -26.05 20.70 -23.70
CA SER A 61 -25.82 20.27 -25.09
C SER A 61 -24.86 21.08 -26.00
N THR A 62 -23.57 20.82 -25.81
CA THR A 62 -22.55 20.29 -26.76
C THR A 62 -22.50 20.56 -28.27
N ASP A 63 -23.45 21.24 -28.93
CA ASP A 63 -23.33 21.52 -30.37
C ASP A 63 -23.30 23.03 -30.63
N ASP A 64 -22.12 23.53 -31.02
CA ASP A 64 -21.76 24.95 -31.28
C ASP A 64 -21.63 25.85 -30.04
N ILE A 65 -20.61 25.59 -29.22
CA ILE A 65 -20.09 26.58 -28.27
C ILE A 65 -19.29 27.62 -29.08
N ASP A 66 -19.98 28.65 -29.59
CA ASP A 66 -19.32 29.91 -29.91
C ASP A 66 -18.74 30.46 -28.58
N GLU A 67 -17.47 30.87 -28.52
CA GLU A 67 -16.77 31.30 -27.28
C GLU A 67 -17.48 32.44 -26.51
N SER A 68 -18.57 32.98 -27.07
CA SER A 68 -19.39 34.04 -26.50
C SER A 68 -20.60 33.58 -25.65
N SER A 69 -20.99 32.29 -25.67
CA SER A 69 -22.28 31.86 -25.08
C SER A 69 -22.23 31.37 -23.62
N LEU A 70 -21.03 31.17 -23.05
CA LEU A 70 -20.88 30.58 -21.70
C LEU A 70 -20.73 31.60 -20.56
N LEU A 71 -20.72 32.90 -20.86
CA LEU A 71 -20.66 33.95 -19.84
C LEU A 71 -21.82 34.91 -20.04
N VAL A 72 -22.99 34.57 -19.49
CA VAL A 72 -24.08 35.53 -19.35
C VAL A 72 -23.65 36.54 -18.30
N CYS A 73 -22.92 37.55 -18.74
CA CYS A 73 -22.63 38.70 -17.94
C CYS A 73 -23.94 39.49 -17.74
N PRO A 74 -24.48 39.55 -16.52
CA PRO A 74 -25.79 40.15 -16.29
C PRO A 74 -25.75 41.68 -16.29
N THR A 75 -24.55 42.26 -16.35
CA THR A 75 -24.28 43.70 -16.30
C THR A 75 -23.59 44.19 -17.55
N ALA A 76 -23.61 45.52 -17.76
CA ALA A 76 -22.94 46.16 -18.89
C ALA A 76 -21.41 46.18 -18.76
N ASP A 77 -20.82 45.48 -17.79
CA ASP A 77 -19.39 45.49 -17.48
C ASP A 77 -19.01 44.11 -16.97
N CYS A 78 -18.24 43.39 -17.77
CA CYS A 78 -18.00 41.97 -17.65
C CYS A 78 -16.51 41.78 -17.59
N LEU A 79 -16.04 40.92 -16.69
CA LEU A 79 -14.64 40.53 -16.68
C LEU A 79 -14.28 39.98 -18.06
N ASP A 80 -13.50 40.76 -18.80
CA ASP A 80 -13.10 40.46 -20.16
C ASP A 80 -11.59 40.57 -20.34
N SER A 81 -11.07 39.96 -21.40
CA SER A 81 -9.63 39.99 -21.67
C SER A 81 -9.12 41.36 -22.13
N SER A 82 -10.02 42.29 -22.48
CA SER A 82 -9.66 43.65 -22.87
C SER A 82 -9.51 44.59 -21.67
N GLY A 83 -9.93 44.15 -20.48
CA GLY A 83 -9.86 44.92 -19.24
C GLY A 83 -10.71 46.19 -19.28
N ARG A 84 -11.78 46.20 -20.08
CA ARG A 84 -12.55 47.42 -20.32
C ARG A 84 -13.60 47.60 -19.23
N ASP A 85 -13.33 48.53 -18.33
CA ASP A 85 -14.30 49.12 -17.40
C ASP A 85 -15.38 49.91 -18.18
N GLU A 86 -16.44 49.21 -18.59
CA GLU A 86 -17.54 49.76 -19.39
C GLU A 86 -18.49 50.63 -18.55
N ASN A 87 -18.56 50.40 -17.24
CA ASN A 87 -19.45 51.14 -16.34
C ASN A 87 -18.77 52.35 -15.64
N GLY A 88 -17.43 52.41 -15.68
CA GLY A 88 -16.61 53.47 -15.13
C GLY A 88 -16.46 53.44 -13.60
N ASP A 89 -16.63 52.28 -12.96
CA ASP A 89 -16.48 52.12 -11.50
C ASP A 89 -15.02 51.92 -11.05
N GLY A 90 -14.09 51.89 -12.01
CA GLY A 90 -12.65 51.79 -11.78
C GLY A 90 -12.10 50.37 -11.80
N VAL A 91 -12.92 49.39 -12.20
CA VAL A 91 -12.59 47.97 -12.29
C VAL A 91 -13.23 47.37 -13.54
N ASP A 92 -12.54 46.42 -14.16
CA ASP A 92 -13.15 45.54 -15.16
C ASP A 92 -14.16 44.61 -14.46
N GLY A 93 -15.44 44.64 -14.84
CA GLY A 93 -16.54 43.98 -14.14
C GLY A 93 -17.33 44.90 -13.20
N VAL A 94 -17.96 44.35 -12.15
CA VAL A 94 -18.76 45.13 -11.18
C VAL A 94 -18.04 45.24 -9.86
N ALA A 95 -17.53 46.43 -9.53
CA ALA A 95 -16.63 46.62 -8.40
C ALA A 95 -17.20 46.13 -7.06
N SER A 96 -18.52 46.28 -6.86
CA SER A 96 -19.21 45.86 -5.63
C SER A 96 -19.52 44.37 -5.54
N ALA A 97 -19.46 43.64 -6.65
CA ALA A 97 -19.71 42.20 -6.69
C ALA A 97 -18.43 41.39 -6.41
N ASN A 98 -17.27 41.97 -6.69
CA ASN A 98 -15.97 41.31 -6.58
C ASN A 98 -15.43 41.30 -5.13
N VAL A 99 -14.57 40.34 -4.84
CA VAL A 99 -13.69 40.32 -3.65
C VAL A 99 -12.26 40.54 -4.10
N TYR A 100 -11.53 41.38 -3.37
CA TYR A 100 -10.20 41.83 -3.76
C TYR A 100 -9.13 41.21 -2.87
N VAL A 101 -8.11 40.61 -3.48
CA VAL A 101 -6.97 39.98 -2.80
C VAL A 101 -5.67 40.58 -3.33
N ALA A 102 -4.77 40.95 -2.43
CA ALA A 102 -3.47 41.49 -2.81
C ALA A 102 -2.40 41.14 -1.77
N SER A 103 -1.16 41.01 -2.22
CA SER A 103 0.03 40.76 -1.37
C SER A 103 0.24 41.76 -0.23
N PHE A 104 -0.29 42.98 -0.36
CA PHE A 104 -0.24 44.03 0.67
C PHE A 104 -1.53 44.13 1.51
N GLY A 105 -2.48 43.21 1.30
CA GLY A 105 -3.77 43.15 1.98
C GLY A 105 -3.69 42.67 3.43
N SER A 106 -4.85 42.42 4.02
CA SER A 106 -4.97 41.85 5.37
C SER A 106 -6.29 41.08 5.48
N ASP A 107 -6.26 39.88 6.05
CA ASP A 107 -7.47 39.05 6.20
C ASP A 107 -8.48 39.58 7.22
N ALA A 108 -8.10 40.61 7.98
CA ALA A 108 -9.04 41.40 8.79
C ALA A 108 -9.84 42.42 7.97
N ASN A 109 -9.49 42.64 6.70
CA ASN A 109 -10.17 43.60 5.83
C ASN A 109 -11.49 43.01 5.28
N PRO A 110 -12.40 43.86 4.79
CA PRO A 110 -13.66 43.40 4.20
C PRO A 110 -13.52 42.79 2.79
N GLY A 111 -12.34 42.85 2.17
CA GLY A 111 -12.11 42.39 0.79
C GLY A 111 -12.66 43.33 -0.26
N THR A 112 -12.58 44.64 -0.03
CA THR A 112 -12.91 45.70 -1.01
C THR A 112 -11.65 46.18 -1.73
N ALA A 113 -11.80 46.87 -2.87
CA ALA A 113 -10.67 47.42 -3.63
C ALA A 113 -9.71 48.28 -2.78
N ASP A 114 -10.25 49.11 -1.87
CA ASP A 114 -9.49 49.97 -0.96
C ASP A 114 -8.89 49.22 0.25
N SER A 115 -9.43 48.05 0.58
CA SER A 115 -9.05 47.24 1.74
C SER A 115 -9.12 45.76 1.35
N PRO A 116 -8.15 45.29 0.53
CA PRO A 116 -8.14 43.93 0.03
C PRO A 116 -7.75 42.93 1.12
N LEU A 117 -8.19 41.70 0.96
CA LEU A 117 -7.75 40.56 1.77
C LEU A 117 -6.29 40.19 1.43
N ALA A 118 -5.63 39.49 2.35
CA ALA A 118 -4.28 38.99 2.11
C ALA A 118 -4.32 37.62 1.41
N THR A 119 -5.32 36.78 1.71
CA THR A 119 -5.42 35.40 1.21
C THR A 119 -6.70 35.14 0.39
N ILE A 120 -6.60 34.22 -0.56
CA ILE A 120 -7.67 33.62 -1.34
C ILE A 120 -8.58 32.79 -0.43
N GLY A 121 -8.04 32.01 0.52
CA GLY A 121 -8.86 31.22 1.45
C GLY A 121 -9.86 32.07 2.25
N GLN A 122 -9.44 33.27 2.69
CA GLN A 122 -10.34 34.22 3.32
C GLN A 122 -11.35 34.83 2.32
N ALA A 123 -10.95 35.06 1.07
CA ALA A 123 -11.84 35.57 0.03
C ALA A 123 -12.95 34.57 -0.33
N VAL A 124 -12.63 33.29 -0.45
CA VAL A 124 -13.59 32.18 -0.61
C VAL A 124 -14.59 32.18 0.56
N SER A 125 -14.11 32.35 1.79
CA SER A 125 -14.97 32.44 2.99
C SER A 125 -15.92 33.63 2.94
N VAL A 126 -15.48 34.79 2.41
CA VAL A 126 -16.34 35.96 2.23
C VAL A 126 -17.43 35.69 1.18
N ILE A 127 -17.09 35.10 0.03
CA ILE A 127 -18.06 34.81 -1.05
C ILE A 127 -19.10 33.78 -0.57
N THR A 128 -18.66 32.68 0.03
CA THR A 128 -19.54 31.60 0.48
C THR A 128 -20.45 32.01 1.64
N SER A 129 -20.11 33.08 2.37
CA SER A 129 -20.99 33.66 3.41
C SER A 129 -22.15 34.52 2.87
N ARG A 130 -22.16 34.82 1.56
CA ARG A 130 -23.23 35.64 0.93
C ARG A 130 -24.50 34.80 0.75
N GLU A 131 -25.64 35.48 0.60
CA GLU A 131 -26.92 34.82 0.28
C GLU A 131 -26.87 34.06 -1.05
N THR A 132 -26.06 34.56 -2.00
CA THR A 132 -25.74 33.90 -3.27
C THR A 132 -24.23 33.71 -3.35
N PRO A 133 -23.71 32.47 -3.23
CA PRO A 133 -22.27 32.18 -3.21
C PRO A 133 -21.68 32.16 -4.63
N VAL A 134 -21.92 33.25 -5.36
CA VAL A 134 -21.41 33.50 -6.70
C VAL A 134 -20.59 34.78 -6.64
N GLY A 135 -19.36 34.74 -7.12
CA GLY A 135 -18.53 35.93 -7.20
C GLY A 135 -17.16 35.69 -7.81
N SER A 136 -16.51 36.79 -8.17
CA SER A 136 -15.14 36.80 -8.66
C SER A 136 -14.19 37.33 -7.60
N ILE A 137 -13.01 36.73 -7.52
CA ILE A 137 -11.88 37.11 -6.70
C ILE A 137 -10.85 37.74 -7.64
N LEU A 138 -10.56 39.03 -7.48
CA LEU A 138 -9.54 39.73 -8.26
C LEU A 138 -8.24 39.76 -7.49
N VAL A 139 -7.15 39.34 -8.14
CA VAL A 139 -5.86 39.10 -7.48
C VAL A 139 -4.78 40.03 -8.03
N ILE A 140 -4.02 40.69 -7.14
CA ILE A 140 -2.81 41.46 -7.49
C ILE A 140 -1.56 40.88 -6.83
N GLY A 141 -0.56 40.59 -7.65
CA GLY A 141 0.79 40.20 -7.22
C GLY A 141 0.87 38.77 -6.69
N ASN A 142 1.88 38.52 -5.84
CA ASN A 142 2.13 37.19 -5.27
C ASN A 142 1.39 37.02 -3.95
N VAL A 143 0.48 36.06 -3.90
CA VAL A 143 -0.31 35.72 -2.72
C VAL A 143 0.22 34.42 -2.13
N GLU A 144 0.61 34.46 -0.86
CA GLU A 144 1.02 33.28 -0.09
C GLU A 144 -0.18 32.75 0.71
N GLU A 145 -0.57 31.50 0.46
CA GLU A 145 -1.61 30.82 1.19
C GLU A 145 -0.98 29.98 2.33
N PRO A 146 -1.34 30.24 3.60
CA PRO A 146 -0.78 29.50 4.74
C PRO A 146 -1.29 28.06 4.86
N GLY A 147 -2.21 27.65 3.98
CA GLY A 147 -2.86 26.33 3.97
C GLY A 147 -3.51 26.07 2.62
N THR A 148 -4.11 24.90 2.45
CA THR A 148 -4.87 24.55 1.25
C THR A 148 -6.10 25.44 1.11
N VAL A 149 -6.31 26.01 -0.08
CA VAL A 149 -7.55 26.72 -0.42
C VAL A 149 -8.61 25.71 -0.79
N THR A 150 -9.67 25.58 0.01
CA THR A 150 -10.78 24.66 -0.25
C THR A 150 -12.01 25.40 -0.75
N ILE A 151 -12.55 24.94 -1.89
CA ILE A 151 -13.79 25.42 -2.49
C ILE A 151 -14.74 24.22 -2.59
N ALA A 152 -15.83 24.22 -1.82
CA ALA A 152 -16.71 23.07 -1.75
C ALA A 152 -18.19 23.46 -1.66
N GLY A 153 -19.05 22.60 -2.22
CA GLY A 153 -20.50 22.65 -2.05
C GLY A 153 -21.28 22.96 -3.33
N ASP A 154 -22.43 22.30 -3.47
CA ASP A 154 -23.34 22.48 -4.60
C ASP A 154 -23.78 23.95 -4.77
N GLY A 155 -23.64 24.45 -5.99
CA GLY A 155 -24.05 25.81 -6.35
C GLY A 155 -23.08 26.90 -5.89
N VAL A 156 -21.91 26.54 -5.37
CA VAL A 156 -20.80 27.47 -5.18
C VAL A 156 -20.09 27.65 -6.52
N PHE A 157 -20.04 28.90 -6.98
CA PHE A 157 -19.30 29.30 -8.18
C PHE A 157 -18.28 30.37 -7.80
N ILE A 158 -17.00 30.08 -8.04
CA ILE A 158 -15.91 31.03 -7.78
C ILE A 158 -15.08 31.19 -9.03
N GLU A 159 -14.89 32.44 -9.43
CA GLU A 159 -13.88 32.81 -10.41
C GLU A 159 -12.70 33.48 -9.71
N ILE A 160 -11.47 33.05 -10.02
CA ILE A 160 -10.24 33.70 -9.58
C ILE A 160 -9.55 34.28 -10.81
N SER A 161 -9.46 35.59 -10.84
CA SER A 161 -8.96 36.36 -11.98
C SER A 161 -7.73 37.17 -11.59
N GLY A 162 -6.60 36.85 -12.20
CA GLY A 162 -5.33 37.58 -12.09
C GLY A 162 -5.13 38.59 -13.22
N GLY A 163 -3.88 39.04 -13.37
CA GLY A 163 -3.48 40.05 -14.37
C GLY A 163 -3.78 41.49 -13.96
N PHE A 164 -4.19 41.71 -12.72
CA PHE A 164 -4.50 43.04 -12.22
C PHE A 164 -3.25 43.74 -11.68
N SER A 165 -3.22 45.06 -11.84
CA SER A 165 -2.22 45.94 -11.25
C SER A 165 -2.90 47.14 -10.59
N ARG A 166 -2.24 47.73 -9.60
CA ARG A 166 -2.74 48.94 -8.93
C ARG A 166 -2.08 50.18 -9.54
N ILE A 167 -2.85 50.96 -10.29
CA ILE A 167 -2.40 52.21 -10.93
C ILE A 167 -3.30 53.35 -10.43
N ASP A 168 -2.70 54.38 -9.82
CA ASP A 168 -3.43 55.55 -9.31
C ASP A 168 -4.66 55.20 -8.43
N ASP A 169 -4.50 54.20 -7.56
CA ASP A 169 -5.54 53.61 -6.70
C ASP A 169 -6.67 52.83 -7.41
N ALA A 170 -6.63 52.71 -8.74
CA ALA A 170 -7.53 51.85 -9.51
C ALA A 170 -6.95 50.44 -9.69
N TRP A 171 -7.84 49.45 -9.83
CA TRP A 171 -7.50 48.07 -10.16
C TRP A 171 -7.64 47.90 -11.67
N VAL A 172 -6.51 47.91 -12.36
CA VAL A 172 -6.47 47.90 -13.82
C VAL A 172 -5.95 46.56 -14.27
N LYS A 173 -6.75 45.84 -15.06
CA LYS A 173 -6.29 44.65 -15.77
C LYS A 173 -5.26 45.08 -16.81
N GLY A 174 -4.06 44.54 -16.71
CA GLY A 174 -2.95 44.88 -17.60
C GLY A 174 -2.53 43.68 -18.43
N ASP A 175 -1.80 43.95 -19.51
CA ASP A 175 -1.12 42.95 -20.35
C ASP A 175 0.10 42.31 -19.61
N GLY A 176 0.09 42.31 -18.29
CA GLY A 176 1.23 42.06 -17.40
C GLY A 176 1.43 40.58 -17.03
N GLU A 177 2.32 40.33 -16.08
CA GLU A 177 2.53 38.99 -15.51
C GLU A 177 1.28 38.53 -14.76
N SER A 178 0.93 37.25 -14.92
CA SER A 178 -0.18 36.60 -14.21
C SER A 178 0.00 36.72 -12.70
N SER A 179 -1.12 36.77 -11.97
CA SER A 179 -1.05 36.83 -10.51
C SER A 179 -0.65 35.47 -9.94
N ARG A 180 0.38 35.44 -9.10
CA ARG A 180 0.96 34.21 -8.54
C ARG A 180 0.28 33.85 -7.22
N ILE A 181 -0.15 32.60 -7.07
CA ILE A 181 -0.76 32.05 -5.85
C ILE A 181 0.10 30.86 -5.42
N GLU A 182 0.77 31.00 -4.27
CA GLU A 182 1.67 29.99 -3.71
C GLU A 182 1.00 29.32 -2.51
N GLY A 183 0.75 28.02 -2.60
CA GLY A 183 0.11 27.24 -1.54
C GLY A 183 1.04 26.26 -0.85
N THR A 184 0.45 25.36 -0.05
CA THR A 184 1.14 24.22 0.55
C THR A 184 1.38 23.12 -0.48
N ILE A 185 1.79 21.92 -0.04
CA ILE A 185 1.94 20.72 -0.88
C ILE A 185 0.63 20.33 -1.60
N LEU A 186 -0.53 20.75 -1.08
CA LEU A 186 -1.80 20.75 -1.79
C LEU A 186 -2.30 22.19 -1.84
N ALA A 187 -2.03 22.90 -2.94
CA ALA A 187 -2.30 24.35 -2.97
C ALA A 187 -3.80 24.67 -2.97
N MET A 188 -4.59 23.95 -3.76
CA MET A 188 -6.03 24.19 -3.88
C MET A 188 -6.81 22.88 -4.07
N SER A 189 -8.01 22.81 -3.49
CA SER A 189 -8.97 21.71 -3.66
C SER A 189 -10.37 22.24 -4.00
N VAL A 190 -10.99 21.67 -5.04
CA VAL A 190 -12.36 21.95 -5.47
C VAL A 190 -13.18 20.68 -5.34
N GLU A 191 -14.24 20.72 -4.54
CA GLU A 191 -14.96 19.52 -4.10
C GLU A 191 -16.49 19.68 -4.17
N ASP A 192 -17.20 18.55 -4.13
CA ASP A 192 -18.64 18.47 -3.82
C ASP A 192 -19.55 19.38 -4.66
N GLY A 193 -19.43 19.29 -5.99
CA GLY A 193 -20.29 20.01 -6.94
C GLY A 193 -19.98 21.48 -7.11
N ALA A 194 -18.90 21.98 -6.50
CA ALA A 194 -18.43 23.34 -6.71
C ALA A 194 -17.88 23.55 -8.12
N GLU A 195 -17.93 24.80 -8.58
CA GLU A 195 -17.37 25.22 -9.86
C GLU A 195 -16.27 26.28 -9.65
N LEU A 196 -15.09 26.02 -10.20
CA LEU A 196 -13.95 26.92 -10.19
C LEU A 196 -13.59 27.37 -11.61
N ARG A 197 -13.44 28.69 -11.77
CA ARG A 197 -12.84 29.28 -12.96
C ARG A 197 -11.53 29.99 -12.61
N LEU A 198 -10.43 29.63 -13.28
CA LEU A 198 -9.13 30.29 -13.16
C LEU A 198 -8.82 31.08 -14.43
N VAL A 199 -8.48 32.37 -14.30
CA VAL A 199 -8.16 33.24 -15.44
C VAL A 199 -6.91 34.07 -15.15
N ASP A 200 -5.87 33.93 -15.97
CA ASP A 200 -4.62 34.71 -15.87
C ASP A 200 -3.96 34.63 -14.48
N VAL A 201 -3.92 33.42 -13.93
CA VAL A 201 -3.30 33.09 -12.64
C VAL A 201 -2.19 32.05 -12.81
N GLU A 202 -1.18 32.14 -11.97
CA GLU A 202 -0.16 31.10 -11.79
C GLU A 202 -0.37 30.47 -10.41
N LEU A 203 -0.92 29.26 -10.36
CA LEU A 203 -1.12 28.49 -9.13
C LEU A 203 0.07 27.54 -8.91
N ILE A 204 0.69 27.60 -7.74
CA ILE A 204 1.91 26.85 -7.44
C ILE A 204 1.79 26.12 -6.11
N ALA A 205 2.03 24.80 -6.10
CA ALA A 205 2.22 24.02 -4.88
C ALA A 205 3.67 24.06 -4.39
N ALA A 206 3.83 23.91 -3.07
CA ALA A 206 5.13 23.75 -2.44
C ALA A 206 5.76 22.38 -2.77
N GLU A 207 7.08 22.29 -2.61
CA GLU A 207 7.82 21.02 -2.69
C GLU A 207 7.33 20.06 -1.61
N GLY A 208 7.25 18.77 -1.97
CA GLY A 208 6.99 17.71 -1.00
C GLY A 208 8.12 17.62 0.03
N ASN A 209 7.79 17.35 1.29
CA ASN A 209 8.83 17.07 2.28
C ASN A 209 9.41 15.67 2.03
N ASP A 210 10.73 15.56 2.15
CA ASP A 210 11.41 14.27 2.14
C ASP A 210 10.93 13.38 3.29
N GLY A 211 10.84 12.09 3.02
CA GLY A 211 10.70 11.06 4.01
C GLY A 211 11.87 11.11 4.99
N SER A 212 11.56 11.00 6.28
CA SER A 212 12.61 10.86 7.28
C SER A 212 13.27 9.50 7.12
N SER A 213 14.61 9.45 7.11
CA SER A 213 15.33 8.18 7.28
C SER A 213 14.87 7.51 8.58
N GLY A 214 14.55 6.23 8.52
CA GLY A 214 13.92 5.52 9.63
C GLY A 214 14.70 5.58 10.94
N SER A 215 14.00 5.42 12.07
CA SER A 215 14.63 5.02 13.34
C SER A 215 14.69 3.48 13.38
N SER A 216 15.77 2.89 13.90
CA SER A 216 16.01 1.44 13.98
C SER A 216 15.04 0.66 14.89
N GLN A 217 13.90 1.24 15.26
CA GLN A 217 12.88 0.66 16.11
C GLN A 217 11.57 0.66 15.29
N PRO A 218 11.05 -0.52 14.92
CA PRO A 218 9.77 -0.64 14.21
C PRO A 218 8.65 -0.35 15.20
N ASP A 219 8.40 0.92 15.49
CA ASP A 219 7.19 1.31 16.22
C ASP A 219 6.02 1.36 15.24
N GLU A 220 4.81 1.07 15.70
CA GLU A 220 3.61 0.92 14.84
C GLU A 220 3.28 2.20 14.03
N ALA A 221 3.81 3.35 14.46
CA ALA A 221 3.75 4.63 13.74
C ALA A 221 4.66 4.69 12.49
N TYR A 222 5.68 3.84 12.41
CA TYR A 222 6.64 3.73 11.32
C TYR A 222 5.97 3.33 9.99
N PHE A 223 4.96 2.46 10.06
CA PHE A 223 4.20 2.01 8.88
C PHE A 223 3.25 3.05 8.30
N ARG A 224 2.96 4.15 9.00
CA ARG A 224 1.84 5.04 8.62
C ARG A 224 2.21 6.37 7.97
N SER A 225 3.46 6.85 8.02
CA SER A 225 3.73 8.21 7.49
C SER A 225 5.20 8.66 7.36
N GLY A 226 6.18 7.92 7.89
CA GLY A 226 7.51 8.53 8.12
C GLY A 226 8.52 8.41 6.98
N LEU A 227 8.43 7.38 6.15
CA LEU A 227 9.47 7.07 5.17
C LEU A 227 9.13 7.55 3.76
N SER A 228 7.86 7.62 3.38
CA SER A 228 7.54 8.06 2.03
C SER A 228 7.65 9.58 1.93
N GLY A 229 8.22 10.07 0.83
CA GLY A 229 8.20 11.48 0.51
C GLY A 229 6.78 11.97 0.26
N GLU A 230 6.49 13.20 0.66
CA GLU A 230 5.19 13.82 0.41
C GLU A 230 5.05 14.23 -1.05
N SER A 231 3.84 14.12 -1.59
CA SER A 231 3.54 14.56 -2.95
C SER A 231 3.28 16.06 -3.02
N SER A 232 3.71 16.71 -4.11
CA SER A 232 3.31 18.08 -4.48
C SER A 232 2.14 18.01 -5.48
N VAL A 233 0.98 18.54 -5.09
CA VAL A 233 -0.25 18.58 -5.87
C VAL A 233 -0.74 20.02 -5.99
N ALA A 234 -0.71 20.60 -7.19
CA ALA A 234 -1.11 22.00 -7.35
C ALA A 234 -2.62 22.19 -7.21
N LEU A 235 -3.42 21.35 -7.87
CA LEU A 235 -4.87 21.45 -7.85
C LEU A 235 -5.54 20.09 -7.78
N ARG A 236 -6.37 19.89 -6.76
CA ARG A 236 -7.30 18.77 -6.68
C ARG A 236 -8.69 19.18 -7.14
N VAL A 237 -9.33 18.36 -7.95
CA VAL A 237 -10.73 18.53 -8.38
C VAL A 237 -11.45 17.21 -8.11
N ARG A 238 -12.48 17.22 -7.26
CA ARG A 238 -13.23 16.03 -6.88
C ARG A 238 -14.72 16.28 -6.99
N HIS A 239 -15.41 15.48 -7.80
CA HIS A 239 -16.86 15.63 -8.02
C HIS A 239 -17.26 17.08 -8.34
N ALA A 240 -16.42 17.78 -9.09
CA ALA A 240 -16.51 19.23 -9.29
C ALA A 240 -16.19 19.62 -10.75
N THR A 241 -16.37 20.92 -11.05
CA THR A 241 -16.08 21.48 -12.36
C THR A 241 -14.94 22.49 -12.28
N LEU A 242 -13.96 22.34 -13.17
CA LEU A 242 -12.84 23.25 -13.34
C LEU A 242 -12.81 23.78 -14.77
N ALA A 243 -12.73 25.10 -14.91
CA ALA A 243 -12.39 25.77 -16.16
C ALA A 243 -11.17 26.66 -15.96
N THR A 244 -10.20 26.58 -16.87
CA THR A 244 -8.99 27.41 -16.81
C THR A 244 -8.77 28.10 -18.14
N THR A 245 -8.35 29.36 -18.08
CA THR A 245 -8.06 30.20 -19.24
C THR A 245 -6.77 30.98 -19.02
N ASP A 246 -5.83 30.90 -19.95
CA ASP A 246 -4.58 31.67 -19.92
C ASP A 246 -3.85 31.55 -18.57
N SER A 247 -3.87 30.37 -17.96
CA SER A 247 -3.36 30.14 -16.60
C SER A 247 -2.19 29.17 -16.59
N ILE A 248 -1.40 29.19 -15.51
CA ILE A 248 -0.35 28.21 -15.24
C ILE A 248 -0.71 27.48 -13.95
N ILE A 249 -0.70 26.15 -13.99
CA ILE A 249 -0.89 25.31 -12.81
C ILE A 249 0.37 24.46 -12.65
N GLN A 250 1.09 24.68 -11.55
CA GLN A 250 2.42 24.13 -11.35
C GLN A 250 2.54 23.38 -10.02
N ALA A 251 2.87 22.10 -10.09
CA ALA A 251 3.40 21.36 -8.95
C ALA A 251 4.93 21.54 -8.87
N ALA A 252 5.46 21.57 -7.65
CA ALA A 252 6.90 21.51 -7.40
C ALA A 252 7.37 20.05 -7.32
N ASP A 253 8.62 19.81 -6.94
CA ASP A 253 9.16 18.46 -6.84
C ASP A 253 8.47 17.66 -5.72
N GLY A 254 8.30 16.36 -5.94
CA GLY A 254 7.90 15.45 -4.86
C GLY A 254 9.07 15.19 -3.91
N GLY A 255 8.79 14.96 -2.62
CA GLY A 255 9.84 14.67 -1.64
C GLY A 255 10.48 13.30 -1.88
N GLU A 256 11.76 13.15 -1.54
CA GLU A 256 12.46 11.86 -1.63
C GLU A 256 11.93 10.86 -0.58
N GLY A 257 12.01 9.57 -0.86
CA GLY A 257 11.76 8.52 0.12
C GLY A 257 12.94 8.36 1.06
N GLY A 258 12.67 8.15 2.35
CA GLY A 258 13.69 7.90 3.36
C GLY A 258 14.24 6.48 3.27
N ASP A 259 15.57 6.36 3.38
CA ASP A 259 16.26 5.07 3.42
C ASP A 259 15.87 4.24 4.65
N GLY A 260 15.89 2.92 4.46
CA GLY A 260 15.93 1.96 5.55
C GLY A 260 17.19 2.16 6.40
N VAL A 261 17.13 1.79 7.69
CA VAL A 261 18.32 1.76 8.56
C VAL A 261 18.73 0.32 8.80
N ALA A 262 20.03 0.03 8.72
CA ALA A 262 20.59 -1.30 8.96
C ALA A 262 19.97 -2.00 10.18
N ALA A 263 19.60 -3.26 9.99
CA ALA A 263 19.02 -4.06 11.05
C ALA A 263 20.05 -4.46 12.12
N VAL A 264 19.54 -4.96 13.25
CA VAL A 264 20.36 -5.36 14.39
C VAL A 264 20.92 -6.77 14.16
N ASP A 265 22.22 -6.96 14.39
CA ASP A 265 22.87 -8.27 14.38
C ASP A 265 22.34 -9.19 15.49
N GLY A 266 22.35 -10.50 15.24
CA GLY A 266 22.04 -11.52 16.23
C GLY A 266 23.11 -11.64 17.31
N GLU A 267 22.69 -11.92 18.55
CA GLU A 267 23.64 -12.22 19.64
C GLU A 267 24.25 -13.61 19.49
N ASN A 268 25.54 -13.75 19.84
CA ASN A 268 26.21 -15.05 19.84
C ASN A 268 25.70 -15.98 20.95
N GLY A 269 25.73 -17.28 20.71
CA GLY A 269 25.44 -18.31 21.70
C GLY A 269 26.49 -18.37 22.81
N SER A 270 26.06 -18.74 24.03
CA SER A 270 27.01 -18.99 25.13
C SER A 270 27.73 -20.32 24.95
N PRO A 271 29.01 -20.43 25.30
CA PRO A 271 29.72 -21.71 25.28
C PRO A 271 29.20 -22.68 26.35
N GLY A 272 29.41 -23.98 26.13
CA GLY A 272 29.18 -25.02 27.14
C GLY A 272 30.17 -24.95 28.31
N SER A 273 29.84 -25.62 29.42
CA SER A 273 30.77 -25.82 30.53
C SER A 273 31.54 -27.14 30.36
N PRO A 274 32.83 -27.22 30.76
CA PRO A 274 33.58 -28.48 30.74
C PRO A 274 33.01 -29.53 31.68
N GLY A 275 33.24 -30.81 31.37
CA GLY A 275 32.94 -31.91 32.29
C GLY A 275 33.85 -31.93 33.53
N GLU A 276 33.33 -32.33 34.69
CA GLU A 276 34.14 -32.46 35.91
C GLU A 276 35.26 -33.52 35.77
N SER A 277 36.51 -33.07 35.95
CA SER A 277 37.70 -33.88 35.77
C SER A 277 38.21 -34.59 37.04
N ASP A 278 37.39 -34.75 38.09
CA ASP A 278 37.94 -35.11 39.41
C ASP A 278 37.07 -36.08 40.22
N PHE A 279 37.41 -37.37 40.17
CA PHE A 279 37.10 -38.26 41.28
C PHE A 279 38.18 -39.33 41.47
N LEU A 280 39.08 -39.10 42.43
CA LEU A 280 40.12 -40.05 42.86
C LEU A 280 39.51 -41.22 43.68
N GLY A 281 38.76 -42.07 42.99
CA GLY A 281 38.30 -43.38 43.43
C GLY A 281 36.88 -43.41 44.01
N CYS A 282 36.00 -44.25 43.45
CA CYS A 282 34.67 -44.56 44.03
C CYS A 282 34.88 -45.15 45.45
N ALA A 283 34.88 -44.29 46.47
CA ALA A 283 34.98 -44.74 47.85
C ALA A 283 33.61 -45.25 48.34
N THR A 284 32.53 -44.76 47.71
CA THR A 284 31.15 -45.22 47.91
C THR A 284 30.43 -45.36 46.56
N GLN A 285 29.44 -46.26 46.46
CA GLN A 285 28.69 -46.52 45.23
C GLN A 285 27.78 -45.36 44.75
N GLU A 286 27.79 -44.21 45.44
CA GLU A 286 26.91 -43.07 45.16
C GLU A 286 27.65 -41.84 44.59
N GLU A 287 28.95 -41.95 44.31
CA GLU A 287 29.74 -40.85 43.77
C GLU A 287 29.65 -40.81 42.24
N SER A 288 29.09 -39.73 41.68
CA SER A 288 29.02 -39.44 40.25
C SER A 288 29.77 -38.16 39.93
N THR A 289 30.39 -38.08 38.75
CA THR A 289 30.89 -36.81 38.19
C THR A 289 29.79 -36.15 37.37
N SER A 290 29.59 -34.84 37.56
CA SER A 290 28.64 -34.11 36.72
C SER A 290 29.20 -33.89 35.32
N GLY A 291 28.35 -34.08 34.31
CA GLY A 291 28.62 -33.61 32.97
C GLY A 291 28.70 -32.10 32.94
N GLY A 292 29.37 -31.58 31.93
CA GLY A 292 29.39 -30.14 31.67
C GLY A 292 27.98 -29.64 31.37
N SER A 293 27.58 -28.50 31.93
CA SER A 293 26.29 -27.88 31.59
C SER A 293 26.29 -27.37 30.16
N GLY A 294 25.19 -27.53 29.43
CA GLY A 294 24.99 -26.90 28.14
C GLY A 294 25.07 -25.37 28.21
N GLY A 295 25.51 -24.75 27.13
CA GLY A 295 25.50 -23.32 26.95
C GLY A 295 24.07 -22.77 27.08
N GLN A 296 23.93 -21.64 27.76
CA GLN A 296 22.63 -20.97 27.86
C GLN A 296 22.36 -20.18 26.57
N ALA A 297 21.17 -20.31 26.02
CA ALA A 297 20.73 -19.48 24.90
C ALA A 297 20.80 -18.00 25.27
N ALA A 298 21.19 -17.16 24.30
CA ALA A 298 21.25 -15.72 24.50
C ALA A 298 19.89 -15.16 24.97
N ASP A 299 19.92 -14.26 25.94
CA ASP A 299 18.72 -13.77 26.60
C ASP A 299 17.86 -12.87 25.71
N GLN A 300 18.42 -12.36 24.59
CA GLN A 300 17.76 -11.38 23.71
C GLN A 300 17.54 -11.85 22.26
N CYS A 301 17.43 -13.15 21.98
CA CYS A 301 16.91 -13.54 20.67
C CYS A 301 15.45 -13.05 20.55
N SER A 302 15.23 -12.02 19.73
CA SER A 302 13.98 -11.23 19.72
C SER A 302 12.77 -11.98 19.16
N THR A 303 12.97 -13.11 18.47
CA THR A 303 11.92 -13.68 17.61
C THR A 303 11.88 -15.21 17.51
N SER A 304 12.79 -15.98 18.12
CA SER A 304 12.87 -17.44 17.92
C SER A 304 13.07 -18.26 19.19
N THR A 305 12.72 -19.54 19.08
CA THR A 305 12.92 -20.59 20.08
C THR A 305 14.38 -20.64 20.52
N ARG A 306 14.63 -20.43 21.82
CA ARG A 306 15.96 -20.46 22.43
C ARG A 306 16.51 -21.89 22.40
N ALA A 307 17.62 -22.11 21.70
CA ALA A 307 18.27 -23.42 21.68
C ALA A 307 19.48 -23.45 22.62
N ALA A 308 19.25 -23.90 23.86
CA ALA A 308 20.32 -24.19 24.79
C ALA A 308 21.11 -25.43 24.34
N GLY A 309 22.40 -25.47 24.68
CA GLY A 309 23.22 -26.66 24.46
C GLY A 309 22.78 -27.83 25.35
N GLY A 310 23.14 -29.05 24.95
CA GLY A 310 22.89 -30.26 25.73
C GLY A 310 23.88 -30.42 26.89
N ASP A 311 23.41 -30.97 28.00
CA ASP A 311 24.27 -31.32 29.13
C ASP A 311 25.12 -32.56 28.80
N GLY A 312 26.39 -32.53 29.19
CA GLY A 312 27.31 -33.65 29.05
C GLY A 312 26.87 -34.88 29.86
N GLY A 313 27.31 -36.07 29.43
CA GLY A 313 27.05 -37.32 30.12
C GLY A 313 27.66 -37.34 31.52
N THR A 314 26.86 -37.75 32.52
CA THR A 314 27.35 -37.98 33.88
C THR A 314 28.16 -39.28 33.93
N GLY A 315 29.29 -39.24 34.65
CA GLY A 315 30.10 -40.43 34.88
C GLY A 315 29.56 -41.20 36.09
N LEU A 316 29.04 -42.41 35.88
CA LEU A 316 28.57 -43.29 36.96
C LEU A 316 29.56 -44.42 37.28
N CYS A 317 29.65 -44.78 38.56
CA CYS A 317 30.43 -45.93 39.05
C CYS A 317 29.76 -47.29 38.77
N GLU A 318 28.46 -47.33 38.39
CA GLU A 318 27.71 -48.58 38.13
C GLU A 318 27.59 -48.93 36.63
N LEU A 319 27.37 -50.22 36.34
CA LEU A 319 27.46 -50.88 35.02
C LEU A 319 26.49 -50.38 33.92
N SER A 320 25.71 -49.31 34.15
CA SER A 320 24.85 -48.70 33.14
C SER A 320 25.38 -47.31 32.78
N GLN A 321 25.88 -47.16 31.55
CA GLN A 321 26.20 -45.87 30.95
C GLN A 321 24.92 -45.02 30.93
N GLN A 322 24.96 -43.83 31.52
CA GLN A 322 23.96 -42.79 31.28
C GLN A 322 24.50 -41.89 30.17
N SER A 323 23.75 -41.76 29.08
CA SER A 323 23.99 -40.74 28.08
C SER A 323 23.83 -39.36 28.73
N GLY A 324 24.52 -38.35 28.18
CA GLY A 324 24.10 -36.96 28.43
C GLY A 324 22.64 -36.80 28.04
N GLU A 325 21.94 -35.85 28.67
CA GLU A 325 20.64 -35.45 28.13
C GLU A 325 20.90 -34.81 26.77
N ALA A 326 20.36 -35.43 25.73
CA ALA A 326 20.49 -34.91 24.40
C ALA A 326 19.83 -33.51 24.37
N GLY A 327 20.62 -32.48 24.06
CA GLY A 327 20.10 -31.40 23.22
C GLY A 327 19.56 -32.02 21.92
N GLN A 328 18.79 -31.29 21.12
CA GLN A 328 18.34 -31.82 19.82
C GLN A 328 19.58 -32.16 18.94
N GLY A 329 20.10 -33.39 19.03
CA GLY A 329 21.42 -33.79 18.47
C GLY A 329 22.36 -34.60 19.39
N GLY A 330 21.98 -34.98 20.61
CA GLY A 330 22.84 -35.85 21.44
C GLY A 330 22.99 -37.27 20.88
N ALA A 331 24.21 -37.72 20.60
CA ALA A 331 24.49 -39.06 20.11
C ALA A 331 24.17 -40.13 21.19
N GLU A 332 23.37 -41.14 20.83
CA GLU A 332 23.18 -42.30 21.70
C GLU A 332 24.52 -43.07 21.84
N PRO A 333 24.89 -43.52 23.05
CA PRO A 333 26.16 -44.20 23.27
C PRO A 333 26.24 -45.48 22.44
N GLY A 334 27.18 -45.50 21.49
CA GLY A 334 27.59 -46.72 20.81
C GLY A 334 28.31 -47.67 21.77
N PRO A 335 28.16 -49.00 21.63
CA PRO A 335 28.81 -49.99 22.50
C PRO A 335 30.33 -50.12 22.26
N THR A 336 30.98 -49.10 21.72
CA THR A 336 32.40 -49.09 21.30
C THR A 336 33.27 -48.31 22.28
N ASP A 337 34.59 -48.55 22.24
CA ASP A 337 35.56 -48.04 23.22
C ASP A 337 35.83 -46.51 23.16
N ASP A 338 35.18 -45.77 22.26
CA ASP A 338 35.28 -44.31 22.14
C ASP A 338 33.89 -43.69 22.37
N SER A 339 33.77 -42.84 23.40
CA SER A 339 32.55 -42.07 23.63
C SER A 339 32.43 -40.97 22.58
N PRO A 340 31.30 -40.84 21.86
CA PRO A 340 31.14 -39.83 20.83
C PRO A 340 31.10 -38.42 21.43
N ASP A 341 31.69 -37.47 20.71
CA ASP A 341 31.48 -36.03 20.91
C ASP A 341 30.01 -35.67 20.62
N GLY A 342 29.57 -34.54 21.14
CA GLY A 342 28.27 -33.96 20.81
C GLY A 342 28.20 -33.52 19.35
N GLU A 343 27.01 -33.59 18.75
CA GLU A 343 26.80 -33.08 17.39
C GLU A 343 26.73 -31.54 17.39
N HIS A 344 27.21 -30.94 16.30
CA HIS A 344 27.02 -29.51 16.02
C HIS A 344 25.53 -29.19 15.90
N GLY A 345 25.10 -28.08 16.49
CA GLY A 345 23.73 -27.59 16.33
C GLY A 345 23.44 -27.21 14.87
N GLN A 346 22.19 -27.32 14.42
CA GLN A 346 21.84 -26.89 13.07
C GLN A 346 21.93 -25.38 12.96
N ASP A 347 22.57 -24.85 11.92
CA ASP A 347 22.55 -23.40 11.68
C ASP A 347 21.12 -22.93 11.34
N GLY A 348 20.77 -21.73 11.77
CA GLY A 348 19.50 -21.10 11.43
C GLY A 348 19.44 -20.73 9.95
N SER A 349 18.26 -20.79 9.35
CA SER A 349 18.05 -20.29 7.99
C SER A 349 18.07 -18.77 7.94
N ASP A 350 18.60 -18.23 6.84
CA ASP A 350 18.56 -16.79 6.55
C ASP A 350 17.11 -16.31 6.35
N GLY A 351 16.87 -15.05 6.70
CA GLY A 351 15.61 -14.37 6.42
C GLY A 351 15.46 -14.07 4.93
N LEU A 352 14.20 -14.06 4.47
CA LEU A 352 13.88 -13.67 3.08
C LEU A 352 14.08 -12.18 2.87
N ALA A 353 14.63 -11.78 1.73
CA ALA A 353 14.71 -10.38 1.35
C ALA A 353 13.31 -9.81 1.02
N GLY A 354 13.10 -8.54 1.37
CA GLY A 354 11.88 -7.80 1.09
C GLY A 354 11.82 -7.32 -0.36
N ALA A 355 10.67 -7.46 -1.01
CA ALA A 355 10.48 -6.96 -2.37
C ALA A 355 10.58 -5.42 -2.46
N GLY A 356 11.12 -4.92 -3.57
CA GLY A 356 11.08 -3.49 -3.90
C GLY A 356 9.66 -2.97 -4.11
N GLY A 357 9.49 -1.65 -3.96
CA GLY A 357 8.25 -0.95 -4.21
C GLY A 357 7.93 -0.88 -5.70
N GLY A 358 6.68 -1.12 -6.07
CA GLY A 358 6.24 -1.07 -7.47
C GLY A 358 6.04 0.36 -7.99
N ALA A 359 6.14 0.55 -9.31
CA ALA A 359 6.15 1.86 -9.99
C ALA A 359 4.93 2.75 -9.74
N TYR A 360 3.88 2.18 -9.16
CA TYR A 360 2.56 2.76 -9.04
C TYR A 360 2.11 2.79 -7.60
N GLY A 361 1.64 3.95 -7.18
CA GLY A 361 1.03 4.25 -5.90
C GLY A 361 -0.50 4.26 -5.96
N TYR A 362 -1.09 4.90 -4.96
CA TYR A 362 -2.53 5.10 -4.87
C TYR A 362 -2.85 6.52 -4.43
N VAL A 363 -4.05 6.99 -4.78
CA VAL A 363 -4.56 8.28 -4.31
C VAL A 363 -5.39 8.06 -3.05
N ARG A 364 -5.14 8.84 -2.00
CA ARG A 364 -5.92 8.85 -0.77
C ARG A 364 -6.00 10.28 -0.24
N ASP A 365 -7.17 10.69 0.25
CA ASP A 365 -7.35 12.02 0.84
C ASP A 365 -6.83 13.18 -0.06
N GLY A 366 -6.92 13.00 -1.39
CA GLY A 366 -6.48 14.01 -2.36
C GLY A 366 -4.98 14.06 -2.64
N MET A 367 -4.22 13.12 -2.10
CA MET A 367 -2.77 13.04 -2.25
C MET A 367 -2.36 11.71 -2.87
N TRP A 368 -1.28 11.74 -3.65
CA TRP A 368 -0.63 10.53 -4.13
C TRP A 368 0.27 9.93 -3.05
N TYR A 369 0.20 8.61 -2.89
CA TYR A 369 1.03 7.83 -1.99
C TYR A 369 1.82 6.79 -2.78
N PRO A 370 3.15 6.89 -2.83
CA PRO A 370 3.99 5.90 -3.50
C PRO A 370 4.03 4.59 -2.69
N VAL A 371 4.35 3.48 -3.36
CA VAL A 371 4.51 2.18 -2.70
C VAL A 371 5.92 2.09 -2.10
N PRO A 372 6.06 1.92 -0.77
CA PRO A 372 7.36 1.65 -0.16
C PRO A 372 7.85 0.25 -0.51
N GLY A 373 9.13 -0.02 -0.28
CA GLY A 373 9.64 -1.38 -0.30
C GLY A 373 9.09 -2.21 0.85
N ARG A 374 9.46 -3.49 0.91
CA ARG A 374 9.07 -4.40 1.99
C ARG A 374 10.21 -4.71 2.93
N PHE A 375 9.89 -5.04 4.16
CA PHE A 375 10.91 -5.45 5.13
C PHE A 375 11.48 -6.80 4.74
N GLY A 376 12.76 -6.99 5.00
CA GLY A 376 13.34 -8.32 5.04
C GLY A 376 12.82 -9.09 6.26
N GLY A 377 12.74 -10.41 6.14
CA GLY A 377 12.47 -11.31 7.25
C GLY A 377 13.67 -11.40 8.19
N GLY A 378 13.42 -11.66 9.47
CA GLY A 378 14.49 -12.02 10.40
C GLY A 378 15.04 -13.42 10.13
N GLY A 379 16.32 -13.64 10.41
CA GLY A 379 16.93 -14.96 10.38
C GLY A 379 16.42 -15.84 11.53
N GLN A 380 16.51 -17.15 11.36
CA GLN A 380 16.20 -18.11 12.43
C GLN A 380 17.39 -18.27 13.38
N ALA A 381 17.13 -18.65 14.64
CA ALA A 381 18.23 -19.00 15.54
C ALA A 381 18.82 -20.36 15.17
N GLY A 382 20.12 -20.53 15.45
CA GLY A 382 20.77 -21.83 15.39
C GLY A 382 20.30 -22.74 16.53
N GLY A 383 20.42 -24.04 16.31
CA GLY A 383 20.23 -25.09 17.30
C GLY A 383 21.38 -25.15 18.31
N GLY A 384 21.12 -25.66 19.52
CA GLY A 384 22.17 -25.92 20.50
C GLY A 384 22.94 -27.19 20.17
N GLY A 385 24.23 -27.21 20.45
CA GLY A 385 25.09 -28.38 20.28
C GLY A 385 24.76 -29.48 21.28
N GLY A 386 25.01 -30.74 20.90
CA GLY A 386 24.81 -31.90 21.77
C GLY A 386 25.84 -31.94 22.91
N GLY A 387 25.47 -32.50 24.07
CA GLY A 387 26.44 -32.83 25.12
C GLY A 387 27.26 -34.06 24.77
N GLY A 388 28.53 -34.08 25.14
CA GLY A 388 29.41 -35.23 24.91
C GLY A 388 29.07 -36.43 25.79
N ALA A 389 29.32 -37.65 25.32
CA ALA A 389 29.04 -38.86 26.10
C ALA A 389 30.09 -39.12 27.19
N SER A 390 29.69 -39.70 28.34
CA SER A 390 30.63 -40.07 29.40
C SER A 390 31.47 -41.31 29.01
N GLY A 391 32.71 -41.37 29.49
CA GLY A 391 33.67 -42.42 29.16
C GLY A 391 33.76 -43.51 30.24
N SER A 392 32.93 -44.58 30.17
CA SER A 392 32.95 -45.65 31.19
C SER A 392 33.59 -46.95 30.70
N ARG A 393 34.58 -47.44 31.46
CA ARG A 393 35.22 -48.75 31.25
C ARG A 393 34.67 -49.76 32.26
N HIS A 394 34.21 -50.92 31.77
CA HIS A 394 33.61 -51.97 32.58
C HIS A 394 34.50 -52.38 33.78
N GLY A 395 34.12 -51.95 34.99
CA GLY A 395 34.58 -52.53 36.26
C GLY A 395 35.77 -51.86 36.98
N THR A 396 36.23 -50.65 36.62
CA THR A 396 37.44 -50.05 37.24
C THR A 396 37.33 -48.64 37.84
N GLY A 397 36.17 -47.99 37.85
CA GLY A 397 36.00 -46.67 38.47
C GLY A 397 34.99 -45.80 37.73
N PRO A 398 34.72 -44.57 38.20
CA PRO A 398 33.86 -43.63 37.49
C PRO A 398 34.57 -43.20 36.21
N GLY A 399 33.80 -43.10 35.13
CA GLY A 399 34.29 -42.56 33.86
C GLY A 399 34.55 -41.06 33.90
N SER A 400 35.29 -40.53 32.94
CA SER A 400 35.28 -39.09 32.65
C SER A 400 33.86 -38.69 32.25
N SER A 401 33.43 -37.50 32.67
CA SER A 401 32.16 -36.93 32.22
C SER A 401 32.32 -36.19 30.89
N GLY A 402 31.24 -36.14 30.11
CA GLY A 402 31.25 -35.43 28.83
C GLY A 402 31.19 -33.92 29.01
N GLY A 403 31.68 -33.19 28.01
CA GLY A 403 31.55 -31.73 27.94
C GLY A 403 30.12 -31.30 27.61
N GLY A 404 29.70 -30.12 28.07
CA GLY A 404 28.42 -29.53 27.68
C GLY A 404 28.48 -28.96 26.26
N GLY A 405 27.40 -29.09 25.49
CA GLY A 405 27.29 -28.48 24.16
C GLY A 405 27.12 -26.97 24.23
N GLY A 406 27.52 -26.24 23.19
CA GLY A 406 27.31 -24.81 23.08
C GLY A 406 25.88 -24.42 22.73
N ALA A 407 25.44 -23.21 23.08
CA ALA A 407 24.12 -22.71 22.69
C ALA A 407 24.10 -22.24 21.23
N GLY A 408 22.95 -22.28 20.57
CA GLY A 408 22.81 -21.70 19.23
C GLY A 408 22.88 -20.17 19.24
N GLY A 409 23.36 -19.58 18.14
CA GLY A 409 23.36 -18.13 17.92
C GLY A 409 21.96 -17.60 17.56
N CYS A 410 21.67 -16.34 17.91
CA CYS A 410 20.41 -15.71 17.49
C CYS A 410 20.43 -15.37 16.00
N GLY A 411 19.29 -15.46 15.33
CA GLY A 411 19.15 -14.92 13.98
C GLY A 411 19.26 -13.39 13.94
N GLY A 412 19.78 -12.86 12.85
CA GLY A 412 19.86 -11.42 12.59
C GLY A 412 18.49 -10.81 12.29
N GLY A 413 18.31 -9.53 12.63
CA GLY A 413 17.07 -8.80 12.32
C GLY A 413 16.90 -8.56 10.82
N GLY A 414 15.68 -8.58 10.32
CA GLY A 414 15.40 -8.24 8.91
C GLY A 414 15.59 -6.76 8.61
N GLY A 415 16.13 -6.46 7.44
CA GLY A 415 16.39 -5.11 6.94
C GLY A 415 15.12 -4.30 6.76
N PRO A 416 15.02 -3.09 7.32
CA PRO A 416 13.94 -2.16 7.05
C PRO A 416 13.82 -1.78 5.57
N ALA A 417 12.58 -1.62 5.11
CA ALA A 417 12.28 -1.12 3.78
C ALA A 417 12.66 0.36 3.60
N GLY A 418 12.97 0.73 2.37
CA GLY A 418 13.01 2.12 1.93
C GLY A 418 11.61 2.68 1.63
N GLY A 419 11.41 3.97 1.90
CA GLY A 419 10.15 4.67 1.61
C GLY A 419 9.99 5.04 0.15
N GLY A 420 8.75 5.17 -0.34
CA GLY A 420 8.52 5.60 -1.72
C GLY A 420 8.68 7.12 -1.91
N GLY A 421 9.10 7.56 -3.09
CA GLY A 421 9.23 8.98 -3.43
C GLY A 421 7.91 9.66 -3.77
N GLY A 422 7.71 10.90 -3.31
CA GLY A 422 6.51 11.69 -3.50
C GLY A 422 6.24 12.05 -4.96
N GLY A 423 4.97 12.19 -5.35
CA GLY A 423 4.58 12.57 -6.70
C GLY A 423 4.58 14.07 -6.93
N SER A 424 4.83 14.53 -8.17
CA SER A 424 4.61 15.90 -8.64
C SER A 424 3.44 15.92 -9.62
N ILE A 425 2.32 16.54 -9.24
CA ILE A 425 1.04 16.44 -9.94
C ILE A 425 0.41 17.82 -10.12
N ALA A 426 0.32 18.33 -11.36
CA ALA A 426 -0.29 19.64 -11.57
C ALA A 426 -1.80 19.61 -11.29
N ILE A 427 -2.54 18.67 -11.88
CA ILE A 427 -3.97 18.47 -11.57
C ILE A 427 -4.24 17.01 -11.20
N LEU A 428 -4.88 16.81 -10.04
CA LEU A 428 -5.45 15.53 -9.60
C LEU A 428 -6.97 15.60 -9.73
N SER A 429 -7.54 14.84 -10.66
CA SER A 429 -8.96 14.87 -11.02
C SER A 429 -9.66 13.59 -10.59
N GLU A 430 -10.62 13.68 -9.69
CA GLU A 430 -11.43 12.57 -9.19
C GLU A 430 -12.89 12.76 -9.67
N GLU A 431 -13.30 12.00 -10.68
CA GLU A 431 -14.68 11.99 -11.20
C GLU A 431 -15.25 13.41 -11.46
N SER A 432 -14.48 14.22 -12.18
CA SER A 432 -14.70 15.66 -12.35
C SER A 432 -14.74 16.09 -13.82
N GLN A 433 -15.20 17.32 -14.06
CA GLN A 433 -15.22 17.95 -15.38
C GLN A 433 -14.12 19.01 -15.46
N ILE A 434 -13.24 18.91 -16.45
CA ILE A 434 -12.10 19.81 -16.60
C ILE A 434 -12.07 20.38 -18.02
N THR A 435 -11.97 21.71 -18.13
CA THR A 435 -11.73 22.41 -19.39
C THR A 435 -10.47 23.28 -19.30
N LEU A 436 -9.52 23.07 -20.21
CA LEU A 436 -8.25 23.80 -20.27
C LEU A 436 -8.15 24.61 -21.57
N ILE A 437 -8.06 25.94 -21.47
CA ILE A 437 -7.96 26.86 -22.62
C ILE A 437 -6.70 27.70 -22.50
N ARG A 438 -5.72 27.48 -23.39
CA ARG A 438 -4.42 28.19 -23.33
C ARG A 438 -3.77 28.10 -21.95
N THR A 439 -3.98 26.97 -21.29
CA THR A 439 -3.48 26.71 -19.93
C THR A 439 -2.23 25.86 -20.01
N GLU A 440 -1.21 26.22 -19.24
CA GLU A 440 -0.01 25.41 -19.08
C GLU A 440 -0.06 24.64 -17.76
N LEU A 441 0.02 23.32 -17.84
CA LEU A 441 0.25 22.45 -16.69
C LEU A 441 1.75 22.17 -16.60
N ARG A 442 2.34 22.35 -15.42
CA ARG A 442 3.76 22.07 -15.15
C ARG A 442 3.90 21.18 -13.93
N THR A 443 4.81 20.23 -13.99
CA THR A 443 5.26 19.51 -12.79
C THR A 443 6.76 19.68 -12.61
N GLY A 444 7.18 19.55 -11.35
CA GLY A 444 8.55 19.20 -11.01
C GLY A 444 8.86 17.74 -11.32
N ASP A 445 9.98 17.28 -10.79
CA ASP A 445 10.35 15.87 -10.78
C ASP A 445 9.62 15.11 -9.65
N GLY A 446 9.34 13.83 -9.87
CA GLY A 446 8.92 12.96 -8.77
C GLY A 446 10.13 12.69 -7.87
N GLY A 447 9.89 12.55 -6.56
CA GLY A 447 10.98 12.24 -5.63
C GLY A 447 11.53 10.84 -5.84
N ASP A 448 12.81 10.64 -5.57
CA ASP A 448 13.42 9.30 -5.63
C ASP A 448 12.89 8.42 -4.49
N GLY A 449 12.81 7.10 -4.70
CA GLY A 449 12.54 6.15 -3.63
C GLY A 449 13.76 5.96 -2.74
N GLY A 450 13.55 5.71 -1.45
CA GLY A 450 14.62 5.43 -0.49
C GLY A 450 15.15 4.01 -0.64
N ASP A 451 16.42 3.83 -0.28
CA ASP A 451 17.11 2.54 -0.37
C ASP A 451 16.60 1.57 0.70
N GLY A 452 16.54 0.28 0.37
CA GLY A 452 16.32 -0.78 1.36
C GLY A 452 17.57 -1.00 2.22
N ALA A 453 17.40 -1.28 3.53
CA ALA A 453 18.53 -1.55 4.40
C ALA A 453 18.96 -3.02 4.41
N SER A 454 20.26 -3.26 4.62
CA SER A 454 20.80 -4.60 4.86
C SER A 454 20.12 -5.29 6.05
N GLY A 455 19.93 -6.60 5.93
CA GLY A 455 19.65 -7.47 7.07
C GLY A 455 20.81 -7.51 8.06
N GLY A 456 20.50 -7.78 9.33
CA GLY A 456 21.49 -7.98 10.38
C GLY A 456 22.18 -9.33 10.20
N SER A 457 23.46 -9.40 10.52
CA SER A 457 24.17 -10.69 10.52
C SER A 457 23.64 -11.62 11.62
N GLY A 458 23.64 -12.93 11.37
CA GLY A 458 23.34 -13.92 12.40
C GLY A 458 24.45 -14.00 13.45
N GLY A 459 24.07 -14.25 14.70
CA GLY A 459 25.03 -14.46 15.79
C GLY A 459 25.72 -15.82 15.66
N SER A 460 27.00 -15.91 16.00
CA SER A 460 27.71 -17.19 15.99
C SER A 460 27.20 -18.14 17.08
N GLY A 461 27.21 -19.44 16.82
CA GLY A 461 26.99 -20.46 17.83
C GLY A 461 28.05 -20.42 18.94
N GLY A 462 27.68 -20.90 20.12
CA GLY A 462 28.61 -21.04 21.24
C GLY A 462 29.49 -22.28 21.05
N ASP A 463 30.75 -22.21 21.49
CA ASP A 463 31.64 -23.36 21.45
C ASP A 463 31.16 -24.48 22.40
N GLY A 464 31.29 -25.73 21.98
CA GLY A 464 31.18 -26.92 22.82
C GLY A 464 32.36 -27.02 23.79
N ALA A 465 32.12 -27.60 24.97
CA ALA A 465 33.16 -27.67 25.99
C ALA A 465 33.97 -28.97 25.93
N GLU A 466 35.23 -28.89 26.35
CA GLU A 466 36.07 -30.08 26.52
C GLU A 466 35.48 -31.04 27.58
N SER A 467 35.68 -32.33 27.33
CA SER A 467 35.38 -33.43 28.26
C SER A 467 36.26 -33.43 29.51
N GLY A 468 35.84 -34.14 30.55
CA GLY A 468 36.63 -34.30 31.77
C GLY A 468 37.94 -35.07 31.51
N MET A 469 39.05 -34.64 32.12
CA MET A 469 40.37 -35.27 31.93
C MET A 469 40.36 -36.77 32.26
N ASN A 470 41.06 -37.55 31.42
CA ASN A 470 41.23 -38.99 31.61
C ASN A 470 42.12 -39.34 32.79
N PHE A 471 41.69 -40.32 33.60
CA PHE A 471 42.53 -40.98 34.58
C PHE A 471 43.20 -42.22 33.98
N GLU A 472 44.30 -42.69 34.60
CA GLU A 472 44.95 -43.94 34.20
C GLU A 472 43.91 -45.07 34.18
N ASN A 473 43.56 -45.54 32.98
CA ASN A 473 42.60 -46.60 32.66
C ASN A 473 41.11 -46.21 32.46
N SER A 474 40.73 -44.92 32.42
CA SER A 474 39.40 -44.52 31.89
C SER A 474 39.38 -44.51 30.36
N LEU A 475 38.19 -44.60 29.76
CA LEU A 475 38.00 -44.25 28.35
C LEU A 475 37.85 -42.72 28.25
N PRO A 476 38.29 -42.09 27.15
CA PRO A 476 37.94 -40.70 26.87
C PRO A 476 36.43 -40.52 26.86
N ALA A 477 35.97 -39.42 27.46
CA ALA A 477 34.62 -38.92 27.24
C ALA A 477 34.61 -38.07 25.97
N GLY A 478 33.43 -37.87 25.40
CA GLY A 478 33.26 -36.97 24.26
C GLY A 478 33.21 -35.52 24.71
N ASP A 479 33.75 -34.63 23.90
CA ASP A 479 33.60 -33.18 24.03
C ASP A 479 32.15 -32.79 23.66
N GLY A 480 31.68 -31.64 24.13
CA GLY A 480 30.40 -31.08 23.68
C GLY A 480 30.49 -30.62 22.22
N GLY A 481 29.37 -30.67 21.50
CA GLY A 481 29.25 -30.09 20.16
C GLY A 481 29.06 -28.57 20.24
N ASP A 482 29.55 -27.86 19.21
CA ASP A 482 29.30 -26.42 19.05
C ASP A 482 27.80 -26.17 18.77
N GLY A 483 27.28 -25.00 19.15
CA GLY A 483 25.96 -24.55 18.72
C GLY A 483 25.98 -24.12 17.25
N GLY A 484 24.83 -24.20 16.59
CA GLY A 484 24.64 -23.67 15.24
C GLY A 484 24.67 -22.15 15.22
N ASP A 485 25.17 -21.58 14.11
CA ASP A 485 25.09 -20.14 13.88
C ASP A 485 23.63 -19.72 13.65
N GLY A 486 23.27 -18.51 14.03
CA GLY A 486 22.00 -17.91 13.61
C GLY A 486 22.03 -17.56 12.12
N GLY A 487 20.87 -17.62 11.47
CA GLY A 487 20.73 -17.13 10.10
C GLY A 487 20.82 -15.61 10.05
N ASN A 488 21.29 -15.05 8.94
CA ASN A 488 21.27 -13.61 8.69
C ASN A 488 19.80 -13.15 8.51
N GLY A 489 19.51 -11.90 8.84
CA GLY A 489 18.28 -11.27 8.38
C GLY A 489 18.32 -11.07 6.87
N GLY A 490 17.15 -11.11 6.23
CA GLY A 490 17.01 -10.70 4.84
C GLY A 490 17.07 -9.19 4.70
N ASP A 491 17.50 -8.71 3.54
CA ASP A 491 17.55 -7.26 3.25
C ASP A 491 16.16 -6.68 3.07
N GLY A 492 16.00 -5.39 3.36
CA GLY A 492 14.82 -4.63 3.02
C GLY A 492 14.77 -4.33 1.53
N GLY A 493 13.57 -4.33 0.97
CA GLY A 493 13.29 -3.81 -0.36
C GLY A 493 13.28 -2.30 -0.37
N SER A 494 13.60 -1.74 -1.52
CA SER A 494 13.73 -0.28 -1.72
C SER A 494 12.40 0.32 -2.14
N GLY A 495 12.17 1.60 -1.87
CA GLY A 495 10.93 2.29 -2.24
C GLY A 495 10.85 2.62 -3.72
N ALA A 496 9.63 2.69 -4.26
CA ALA A 496 9.40 3.14 -5.62
C ALA A 496 9.67 4.65 -5.79
N GLY A 497 10.06 5.07 -6.99
CA GLY A 497 10.15 6.49 -7.32
C GLY A 497 8.78 7.14 -7.48
N GLY A 498 8.72 8.45 -7.24
CA GLY A 498 7.52 9.27 -7.36
C GLY A 498 7.14 9.58 -8.80
N ILE A 499 5.84 9.77 -9.05
CA ILE A 499 5.34 10.11 -10.39
C ILE A 499 5.55 11.60 -10.70
N ALA A 500 5.67 11.95 -11.98
CA ALA A 500 5.65 13.33 -12.46
C ALA A 500 4.62 13.46 -13.59
N VAL A 501 3.42 13.95 -13.27
CA VAL A 501 2.27 13.93 -14.20
C VAL A 501 1.49 15.23 -14.25
N ALA A 502 1.31 15.77 -15.45
CA ALA A 502 0.55 17.02 -15.61
C ALA A 502 -0.93 16.83 -15.21
N LEU A 503 -1.54 15.71 -15.59
CA LEU A 503 -2.92 15.39 -15.21
C LEU A 503 -3.05 13.93 -14.74
N LEU A 504 -3.44 13.75 -13.49
CA LEU A 504 -3.80 12.45 -12.92
C LEU A 504 -5.33 12.32 -12.87
N GLU A 505 -5.90 11.46 -13.70
CA GLU A 505 -7.34 11.21 -13.75
C GLU A 505 -7.69 9.96 -12.95
N VAL A 506 -8.31 10.12 -11.79
CA VAL A 506 -8.90 9.05 -10.98
C VAL A 506 -10.37 8.90 -11.38
N GLY A 507 -10.67 7.88 -12.17
CA GLY A 507 -12.04 7.53 -12.54
C GLY A 507 -12.56 8.07 -13.84
N GLN A 508 -13.89 8.15 -13.91
CA GLN A 508 -14.60 8.71 -15.06
C GLN A 508 -14.57 10.24 -14.99
N ASN A 509 -13.57 10.82 -15.65
CA ASN A 509 -13.43 12.27 -15.79
C ASN A 509 -13.84 12.72 -17.20
N GLU A 510 -14.40 13.92 -17.30
CA GLU A 510 -14.68 14.59 -18.58
C GLU A 510 -13.66 15.70 -18.80
N VAL A 511 -12.58 15.40 -19.52
CA VAL A 511 -11.48 16.34 -19.73
C VAL A 511 -11.46 16.86 -21.17
N SER A 512 -11.57 18.18 -21.31
CA SER A 512 -11.48 18.91 -22.58
C SER A 512 -10.24 19.80 -22.61
N ILE A 513 -9.24 19.39 -23.39
CA ILE A 513 -8.01 20.17 -23.61
C ILE A 513 -8.16 20.93 -24.93
N LEU A 514 -8.36 22.24 -24.85
CA LEU A 514 -8.62 23.11 -26.01
C LEU A 514 -7.33 23.80 -26.50
N GLU A 515 -7.44 24.48 -27.64
CA GLU A 515 -6.29 24.98 -28.39
C GLU A 515 -5.39 25.92 -27.55
N GLY A 516 -4.09 25.64 -27.59
CA GLY A 516 -3.05 26.42 -26.92
C GLY A 516 -2.67 25.93 -25.52
N SER A 517 -3.36 24.93 -24.97
CA SER A 517 -2.97 24.32 -23.69
C SER A 517 -1.75 23.42 -23.84
N LEU A 518 -0.85 23.43 -22.85
CA LEU A 518 0.42 22.70 -22.84
C LEU A 518 0.52 21.85 -21.58
N LEU A 519 0.91 20.58 -21.71
CA LEU A 519 1.07 19.65 -20.60
C LEU A 519 2.56 19.31 -20.47
N ASN A 520 3.26 20.06 -19.62
CA ASN A 520 4.67 19.84 -19.34
C ASN A 520 4.80 19.03 -18.04
N HIS A 521 5.62 17.99 -18.09
CA HIS A 521 5.91 17.16 -16.93
C HIS A 521 7.43 17.03 -16.75
N GLY A 522 7.85 16.88 -15.49
CA GLY A 522 9.20 16.50 -15.12
C GLY A 522 9.47 15.02 -15.37
N THR A 523 10.55 14.55 -14.78
CA THR A 523 10.95 13.14 -14.77
C THR A 523 10.39 12.44 -13.53
N GLY A 524 9.97 11.18 -13.69
CA GLY A 524 9.61 10.36 -12.54
C GLY A 524 10.86 9.96 -11.78
N GLY A 525 10.77 9.95 -10.46
CA GLY A 525 11.91 9.66 -9.58
C GLY A 525 12.46 8.27 -9.82
N ALA A 526 13.76 8.07 -9.57
CA ALA A 526 14.35 6.75 -9.52
C ALA A 526 13.72 5.93 -8.39
N GLY A 527 13.61 4.62 -8.55
CA GLY A 527 13.37 3.75 -7.40
C GLY A 527 14.65 3.63 -6.58
N GLY A 528 14.52 3.39 -5.28
CA GLY A 528 15.66 3.20 -4.40
C GLY A 528 16.50 1.99 -4.81
N GLU A 529 17.79 2.04 -4.50
CA GLU A 529 18.73 0.96 -4.71
C GLU A 529 18.57 -0.10 -3.62
N GLY A 530 18.42 -1.36 -4.05
CA GLY A 530 18.48 -2.51 -3.15
C GLY A 530 19.88 -3.11 -3.11
N GLU A 531 20.18 -3.93 -2.11
CA GLU A 531 21.41 -4.74 -2.07
C GLU A 531 21.62 -5.60 -3.34
N SER A 532 20.50 -5.94 -3.99
CA SER A 532 20.50 -6.56 -5.31
C SER A 532 19.48 -5.90 -6.24
N PRO A 533 19.65 -6.01 -7.58
CA PRO A 533 18.74 -5.41 -8.55
C PRO A 533 17.28 -5.87 -8.44
N ASP A 534 17.04 -7.08 -7.91
CA ASP A 534 15.68 -7.62 -7.74
C ASP A 534 14.94 -7.02 -6.53
N LEU A 535 15.64 -6.25 -5.69
CA LEU A 535 15.11 -5.53 -4.53
C LEU A 535 15.04 -4.01 -4.76
N ALA A 536 15.46 -3.54 -5.93
CA ALA A 536 15.35 -2.15 -6.31
C ALA A 536 13.88 -1.75 -6.44
N GLY A 537 13.57 -0.51 -6.06
CA GLY A 537 12.28 0.07 -6.35
C GLY A 537 12.13 0.29 -7.86
N ASP A 538 10.91 0.25 -8.34
CA ASP A 538 10.63 0.66 -9.70
C ASP A 538 10.79 2.19 -9.85
N GLN A 539 11.19 2.63 -11.05
CA GLN A 539 11.17 4.05 -11.42
C GLN A 539 9.73 4.58 -11.46
N GLY A 540 9.53 5.80 -10.97
CA GLY A 540 8.26 6.51 -11.07
C GLY A 540 7.87 6.86 -12.51
N PHE A 541 6.56 6.88 -12.75
CA PHE A 541 6.02 7.22 -14.07
C PHE A 541 6.16 8.73 -14.37
N SER A 542 6.52 9.08 -15.60
CA SER A 542 6.48 10.44 -16.12
C SER A 542 5.60 10.54 -17.38
N GLY A 543 4.66 11.48 -17.42
CA GLY A 543 3.82 11.66 -18.60
C GLY A 543 2.84 12.83 -18.51
N GLU A 544 2.21 13.15 -19.63
CA GLU A 544 1.21 14.22 -19.70
C GLU A 544 -0.07 13.84 -18.94
N VAL A 545 -0.59 12.64 -19.17
CA VAL A 545 -1.82 12.14 -18.55
C VAL A 545 -1.60 10.73 -18.01
N LEU A 546 -2.01 10.50 -16.77
CA LEU A 546 -2.04 9.18 -16.16
C LEU A 546 -3.48 8.85 -15.75
N LEU A 547 -4.01 7.74 -16.27
CA LEU A 547 -5.38 7.29 -16.00
C LEU A 547 -5.39 6.31 -14.82
N ALA A 548 -5.61 6.85 -13.64
CA ALA A 548 -5.91 6.15 -12.41
C ALA A 548 -7.34 5.59 -12.42
N ALA A 549 -7.51 4.29 -12.21
CA ALA A 549 -8.87 3.75 -12.06
C ALA A 549 -9.51 4.33 -10.79
N SER A 550 -10.62 5.08 -10.87
CA SER A 550 -11.39 5.37 -9.65
C SER A 550 -12.02 4.08 -9.18
N GLY A 551 -11.96 3.87 -7.87
CA GLY A 551 -12.62 2.75 -7.22
C GLY A 551 -14.15 2.84 -7.21
N SER A 552 -14.81 3.41 -8.24
CA SER A 552 -16.28 3.30 -8.35
C SER A 552 -16.75 2.00 -9.01
N ASP A 553 -15.83 1.20 -9.58
CA ASP A 553 -16.09 -0.21 -9.92
C ASP A 553 -14.75 -0.98 -9.92
N PRO A 554 -14.35 -1.66 -8.83
CA PRO A 554 -13.04 -2.29 -8.79
C PRO A 554 -13.03 -3.51 -9.68
N LEU A 555 -12.19 -3.47 -10.69
CA LEU A 555 -11.54 -4.68 -11.18
C LEU A 555 -10.58 -5.16 -10.09
N CYS A 556 -11.13 -5.65 -8.99
CA CYS A 556 -10.46 -6.63 -8.16
C CYS A 556 -9.82 -7.64 -9.13
N PRO A 557 -8.49 -7.89 -9.05
CA PRO A 557 -7.81 -8.82 -9.95
C PRO A 557 -8.61 -10.11 -10.11
N ASN A 558 -8.61 -10.71 -11.30
CA ASN A 558 -9.37 -11.95 -11.55
C ASN A 558 -9.17 -12.96 -10.41
N GLY A 559 -10.27 -13.42 -9.82
CA GLY A 559 -10.25 -14.28 -8.64
C GLY A 559 -10.25 -13.53 -7.29
N THR A 560 -10.58 -12.24 -7.28
CA THR A 560 -10.80 -11.46 -6.05
C THR A 560 -12.13 -10.70 -6.10
N ALA A 561 -12.60 -10.23 -4.95
CA ALA A 561 -13.91 -9.63 -4.71
C ALA A 561 -13.83 -8.46 -3.73
N THR A 562 -14.70 -7.47 -3.83
CA THR A 562 -14.63 -6.23 -3.04
C THR A 562 -15.15 -6.41 -1.60
N LEU A 563 -14.42 -5.86 -0.62
CA LEU A 563 -14.72 -5.98 0.81
C LEU A 563 -15.73 -4.95 1.34
N SER A 564 -15.89 -3.82 0.68
CA SER A 564 -16.77 -2.73 1.13
C SER A 564 -17.44 -2.02 -0.05
N GLU A 565 -18.54 -1.31 0.22
CA GLU A 565 -19.11 -0.33 -0.71
C GLU A 565 -18.11 0.79 -1.04
N THR A 566 -17.13 1.03 -0.15
CA THR A 566 -16.03 1.98 -0.37
C THR A 566 -14.93 1.42 -1.26
N HIS A 567 -14.98 0.13 -1.62
CA HIS A 567 -14.09 -0.49 -2.59
C HIS A 567 -12.58 -0.41 -2.25
N GLU A 568 -12.21 -0.26 -0.98
CA GLU A 568 -10.80 -0.03 -0.61
C GLU A 568 -9.94 -1.31 -0.61
N VAL A 569 -10.57 -2.47 -0.41
CA VAL A 569 -9.89 -3.76 -0.26
C VAL A 569 -10.55 -4.82 -1.14
N CYS A 570 -9.75 -5.55 -1.90
CA CYS A 570 -10.11 -6.78 -2.59
C CYS A 570 -9.72 -7.99 -1.74
N VAL A 571 -10.61 -8.96 -1.65
CA VAL A 571 -10.42 -10.24 -0.98
C VAL A 571 -10.31 -11.32 -2.04
N PHE A 572 -9.41 -12.28 -1.90
CA PHE A 572 -9.41 -13.47 -2.75
C PHE A 572 -10.79 -14.16 -2.74
N SER A 573 -11.37 -14.49 -3.90
CA SER A 573 -12.72 -15.06 -4.01
C SER A 573 -12.82 -16.46 -3.42
N TYR A 574 -11.73 -17.23 -3.49
CA TYR A 574 -11.54 -18.55 -2.89
C TYR A 574 -10.39 -18.48 -1.86
N GLU A 575 -10.38 -19.39 -0.87
CA GLU A 575 -9.21 -19.52 -0.01
C GLU A 575 -7.94 -19.72 -0.83
N ALA A 576 -6.82 -19.20 -0.34
CA ALA A 576 -5.58 -19.20 -1.08
C ALA A 576 -5.04 -20.61 -1.26
N SER A 577 -4.56 -20.87 -2.48
CA SER A 577 -3.76 -22.04 -2.83
C SER A 577 -2.37 -21.59 -3.25
N LEU A 578 -1.38 -22.45 -3.05
CA LEU A 578 -0.03 -22.23 -3.55
C LEU A 578 0.08 -22.75 -4.98
N ASN A 579 0.80 -22.05 -5.85
CA ASN A 579 0.92 -22.35 -7.30
C ASN A 579 1.46 -23.75 -7.65
N ARG A 580 1.82 -24.56 -6.65
CA ARG A 580 2.12 -25.98 -6.78
C ARG A 580 1.31 -26.83 -5.81
N VAL A 581 0.53 -27.76 -6.34
CA VAL A 581 0.16 -28.98 -5.61
C VAL A 581 1.44 -29.82 -5.47
N LEU A 582 2.18 -29.63 -4.39
CA LEU A 582 3.28 -30.52 -4.05
C LEU A 582 2.69 -31.91 -3.70
N PRO A 583 3.25 -33.02 -4.19
CA PRO A 583 2.90 -34.34 -3.69
C PRO A 583 3.15 -34.40 -2.17
N GLU A 584 2.32 -35.14 -1.43
CA GLU A 584 2.53 -35.37 0.01
C GLU A 584 4.01 -35.72 0.32
N GLY A 585 4.67 -34.91 1.15
CA GLY A 585 6.01 -35.18 1.68
C GLY A 585 7.18 -34.42 1.04
N VAL A 586 6.96 -33.28 0.39
CA VAL A 586 8.04 -32.37 -0.06
C VAL A 586 8.24 -31.27 0.98
N ASP A 587 9.51 -31.01 1.33
CA ASP A 587 9.94 -29.99 2.28
C ASP A 587 9.59 -28.57 1.78
N PHE A 588 9.01 -27.74 2.64
CA PHE A 588 8.47 -26.42 2.28
C PHE A 588 9.55 -25.39 1.92
N ASP A 589 10.82 -25.65 2.28
CA ASP A 589 11.90 -24.66 2.28
C ASP A 589 12.40 -24.20 0.89
N GLN A 590 11.82 -24.67 -0.24
CA GLN A 590 12.36 -24.36 -1.58
C GLN A 590 11.33 -23.98 -2.68
N ALA A 591 10.06 -23.72 -2.36
CA ALA A 591 9.08 -23.36 -3.38
C ALA A 591 8.74 -21.86 -3.37
N GLU A 592 8.97 -21.21 -4.51
CA GLU A 592 8.59 -19.82 -4.86
C GLU A 592 7.06 -19.65 -4.94
N ASP A 593 6.34 -19.96 -3.87
CA ASP A 593 4.89 -20.09 -3.96
C ASP A 593 4.19 -18.76 -3.65
N GLN A 594 3.80 -18.08 -4.73
CA GLN A 594 2.81 -17.00 -4.73
C GLN A 594 1.42 -17.57 -4.42
N ALA A 595 0.65 -16.89 -3.56
CA ALA A 595 -0.74 -17.23 -3.31
C ALA A 595 -1.61 -16.99 -4.55
N THR A 596 -2.53 -17.92 -4.82
CA THR A 596 -3.51 -17.78 -5.91
C THR A 596 -4.90 -18.16 -5.44
N SER A 597 -5.90 -17.47 -5.97
CA SER A 597 -7.31 -17.76 -5.71
C SER A 597 -7.92 -18.47 -6.91
N LEU A 598 -8.12 -19.78 -6.82
CA LEU A 598 -8.57 -20.62 -7.93
C LEU A 598 -9.78 -21.47 -7.54
N PRO A 599 -10.82 -21.53 -8.39
CA PRO A 599 -12.08 -22.22 -8.07
C PRO A 599 -11.96 -23.74 -7.93
N ASP A 600 -11.09 -24.35 -8.73
CA ASP A 600 -10.98 -25.81 -8.89
C ASP A 600 -9.79 -26.40 -8.10
N VAL A 601 -9.24 -25.63 -7.16
CA VAL A 601 -8.09 -26.01 -6.34
C VAL A 601 -8.51 -26.01 -4.87
N ALA A 602 -8.06 -27.00 -4.11
CA ALA A 602 -8.27 -27.02 -2.66
C ALA A 602 -7.36 -26.00 -1.99
N PRO A 603 -7.79 -25.36 -0.88
CA PRO A 603 -6.94 -24.44 -0.15
C PRO A 603 -5.65 -25.11 0.31
N ALA A 604 -4.60 -24.31 0.37
CA ALA A 604 -3.38 -24.74 1.00
C ALA A 604 -3.56 -24.68 2.52
N VAL A 605 -3.28 -25.79 3.19
CA VAL A 605 -3.41 -25.97 4.64
C VAL A 605 -2.07 -26.42 5.23
N ASN A 606 -1.95 -26.41 6.55
CA ASN A 606 -0.72 -26.81 7.24
C ASN A 606 0.46 -25.90 6.82
N ILE A 607 0.18 -24.60 6.73
CA ILE A 607 1.14 -23.54 6.39
C ILE A 607 1.26 -22.61 7.60
N PRO A 608 2.47 -22.30 8.08
CA PRO A 608 2.66 -21.40 9.21
C PRO A 608 2.33 -19.96 8.78
N PHE A 609 1.97 -19.12 9.75
CA PHE A 609 1.51 -17.76 9.49
C PHE A 609 2.47 -16.95 8.59
N LEU A 610 3.79 -17.04 8.85
CA LEU A 610 4.79 -16.28 8.09
C LEU A 610 4.82 -16.69 6.61
N SER A 611 4.73 -18.00 6.32
CA SER A 611 4.69 -18.49 4.93
C SER A 611 3.39 -18.12 4.23
N ALA A 612 2.26 -18.13 4.96
CA ALA A 612 0.97 -17.69 4.42
C ALA A 612 0.99 -16.19 4.08
N ASN A 613 1.57 -15.38 4.98
CA ASN A 613 1.73 -13.95 4.78
C ASN A 613 2.64 -13.64 3.60
N ASP A 614 3.82 -14.27 3.55
CA ASP A 614 4.78 -14.16 2.44
C ASP A 614 4.16 -14.58 1.09
N ALA A 615 3.33 -15.63 1.07
CA ALA A 615 2.61 -16.03 -0.14
C ALA A 615 1.60 -14.97 -0.62
N CYS A 616 0.82 -14.37 0.30
CA CYS A 616 -0.08 -13.26 -0.02
C CYS A 616 0.67 -12.01 -0.48
N GLU A 617 1.78 -11.74 0.18
CA GLU A 617 2.71 -10.69 -0.15
C GLU A 617 3.22 -10.85 -1.58
N ARG A 618 3.71 -12.02 -1.97
CA ARG A 618 4.08 -12.30 -3.37
C ARG A 618 2.91 -12.14 -4.34
N ALA A 619 1.68 -12.31 -3.88
CA ALA A 619 0.47 -12.11 -4.68
C ALA A 619 0.02 -10.64 -4.77
N GLY A 620 0.82 -9.71 -4.24
CA GLY A 620 0.51 -8.27 -4.24
C GLY A 620 -0.45 -7.84 -3.14
N GLY A 621 -0.76 -8.70 -2.17
CA GLY A 621 -1.63 -8.39 -1.04
C GLY A 621 -0.97 -8.64 0.32
N THR A 622 -1.78 -8.72 1.36
CA THR A 622 -1.40 -9.18 2.71
C THR A 622 -2.39 -10.27 3.14
N LEU A 623 -2.16 -10.92 4.27
CA LEU A 623 -3.27 -11.64 4.92
C LEU A 623 -4.39 -10.66 5.25
N CYS A 624 -5.62 -11.13 5.16
CA CYS A 624 -6.77 -10.37 5.61
C CYS A 624 -6.75 -10.20 7.14
N THR A 625 -7.17 -9.03 7.62
CA THR A 625 -7.36 -8.83 9.07
C THR A 625 -8.65 -9.47 9.55
N THR A 626 -8.74 -9.76 10.85
CA THR A 626 -9.96 -10.31 11.43
C THR A 626 -11.15 -9.38 11.20
N THR A 627 -10.98 -8.07 11.36
CA THR A 627 -12.05 -7.08 11.13
C THR A 627 -12.49 -7.05 9.67
N GLN A 628 -11.55 -7.17 8.72
CA GLN A 628 -11.89 -7.24 7.30
C GLN A 628 -12.79 -8.44 7.00
N LEU A 629 -12.40 -9.65 7.43
CA LEU A 629 -13.17 -10.86 7.16
C LEU A 629 -14.50 -10.91 7.93
N VAL A 630 -14.55 -10.45 9.18
CA VAL A 630 -15.80 -10.31 9.94
C VAL A 630 -16.75 -9.36 9.19
N THR A 631 -16.27 -8.18 8.80
CA THR A 631 -17.09 -7.18 8.09
C THR A 631 -17.63 -7.74 6.78
N LEU A 632 -16.77 -8.42 6.02
CA LEU A 632 -17.16 -9.08 4.77
C LEU A 632 -18.23 -10.15 5.02
N CYS A 633 -18.05 -11.00 6.02
CA CYS A 633 -18.99 -12.07 6.34
C CYS A 633 -20.34 -11.53 6.81
N GLU A 634 -20.35 -10.54 7.70
CA GLU A 634 -21.57 -9.93 8.23
C GLU A 634 -22.33 -9.11 7.18
N SER A 635 -21.64 -8.63 6.13
CA SER A 635 -22.29 -7.86 5.05
C SER A 635 -23.30 -8.67 4.23
N ALA A 636 -23.19 -10.00 4.20
CA ALA A 636 -24.20 -10.87 3.60
C ALA A 636 -25.43 -11.12 4.49
N GLY A 637 -25.47 -10.52 5.69
CA GLY A 637 -26.45 -10.77 6.73
C GLY A 637 -26.01 -11.90 7.67
N GLU A 638 -26.63 -12.00 8.85
CA GLU A 638 -26.32 -13.01 9.89
C GLU A 638 -26.59 -14.48 9.45
N ASP A 639 -26.92 -14.73 8.18
CA ASP A 639 -27.52 -15.97 7.67
C ASP A 639 -26.70 -16.65 6.56
N LEU A 640 -25.36 -16.63 6.60
CA LEU A 640 -24.62 -17.69 5.90
C LEU A 640 -24.90 -19.01 6.63
N ASP A 641 -25.77 -19.85 6.06
CA ASP A 641 -26.14 -21.15 6.63
C ASP A 641 -24.89 -22.05 6.72
N PRO A 642 -24.38 -22.37 7.92
CA PRO A 642 -23.21 -23.24 8.05
C PRO A 642 -23.43 -24.62 7.42
N ALA A 643 -24.69 -25.08 7.33
CA ALA A 643 -25.02 -26.35 6.69
C ALA A 643 -24.87 -26.32 5.16
N ALA A 644 -24.80 -25.13 4.55
CA ALA A 644 -24.49 -24.93 3.14
C ALA A 644 -22.99 -24.96 2.86
N CYS A 645 -22.13 -24.96 3.89
CA CYS A 645 -20.68 -24.92 3.82
C CYS A 645 -20.03 -26.27 4.17
N ASN A 646 -18.71 -26.39 3.95
CA ASN A 646 -17.95 -27.60 4.30
C ASN A 646 -17.67 -27.63 5.81
N VAL A 647 -18.66 -28.02 6.61
CA VAL A 647 -18.61 -28.11 8.08
C VAL A 647 -18.90 -29.57 8.48
N GLY A 648 -18.14 -30.12 9.43
CA GLY A 648 -18.20 -31.55 9.77
C GLY A 648 -17.72 -32.49 8.65
N GLY A 649 -16.85 -31.98 7.77
CA GLY A 649 -16.19 -32.70 6.69
C GLY A 649 -15.03 -33.58 7.18
N THR A 650 -14.23 -34.09 6.23
CA THR A 650 -13.04 -34.91 6.54
C THR A 650 -11.74 -34.38 5.95
N ALA A 651 -11.83 -33.40 5.05
CA ALA A 651 -10.70 -32.72 4.42
C ALA A 651 -11.20 -31.39 3.82
N PRO A 652 -10.28 -30.46 3.50
CA PRO A 652 -10.61 -29.30 2.70
C PRO A 652 -11.08 -29.72 1.31
N VAL A 653 -11.99 -28.94 0.74
CA VAL A 653 -12.53 -29.14 -0.61
C VAL A 653 -12.16 -27.97 -1.52
N THR A 654 -12.31 -28.15 -2.83
CA THR A 654 -12.07 -27.10 -3.81
C THR A 654 -13.03 -25.93 -3.63
N GLY A 655 -12.60 -24.71 -3.98
CA GLY A 655 -13.36 -23.48 -3.75
C GLY A 655 -14.77 -23.42 -4.36
N GLN A 656 -15.11 -24.26 -5.32
CA GLN A 656 -16.47 -24.38 -5.90
C GLN A 656 -17.29 -25.59 -5.42
N ALA A 657 -16.78 -26.38 -4.47
CA ALA A 657 -17.44 -27.62 -4.05
C ALA A 657 -18.80 -27.37 -3.37
N PHE A 658 -18.98 -26.22 -2.72
CA PHE A 658 -20.24 -25.82 -2.08
C PHE A 658 -20.74 -24.50 -2.70
N PRO A 659 -21.47 -24.56 -3.83
CA PRO A 659 -21.91 -23.37 -4.55
C PRO A 659 -22.94 -22.52 -3.79
N GLU A 660 -23.52 -23.05 -2.72
CA GLU A 660 -24.43 -22.33 -1.81
C GLU A 660 -23.68 -21.63 -0.67
N CYS A 661 -22.42 -22.01 -0.40
CA CYS A 661 -21.53 -21.33 0.56
C CYS A 661 -20.76 -20.19 -0.14
N VAL A 662 -21.50 -19.20 -0.63
CA VAL A 662 -20.95 -18.06 -1.35
C VAL A 662 -21.67 -16.78 -0.91
N LEU A 663 -20.93 -15.68 -0.75
CA LEU A 663 -21.51 -14.35 -0.60
C LEU A 663 -22.20 -13.95 -1.92
N PRO A 664 -23.55 -13.85 -1.97
CA PRO A 664 -24.29 -13.78 -3.23
C PRO A 664 -23.98 -12.55 -4.10
N ASP A 665 -23.55 -11.46 -3.47
CA ASP A 665 -23.25 -10.16 -4.07
C ASP A 665 -21.77 -10.02 -4.49
N ARG A 666 -20.88 -10.87 -3.97
CA ARG A 666 -19.42 -10.70 -4.09
C ARG A 666 -18.67 -11.90 -4.64
N ALA A 667 -19.33 -13.05 -4.78
CA ALA A 667 -18.69 -14.30 -5.23
C ALA A 667 -17.48 -14.72 -4.38
N VAL A 668 -17.51 -14.43 -3.08
CA VAL A 668 -16.54 -14.97 -2.11
C VAL A 668 -17.08 -16.28 -1.58
N HIS A 669 -16.36 -17.35 -1.83
CA HIS A 669 -16.72 -18.71 -1.46
C HIS A 669 -16.03 -19.10 -0.16
N HIS A 670 -16.68 -20.00 0.60
CA HIS A 670 -16.09 -20.67 1.76
C HIS A 670 -15.52 -19.73 2.82
N LEU A 671 -16.22 -18.62 3.08
CA LEU A 671 -15.83 -17.73 4.18
C LEU A 671 -16.12 -18.35 5.57
N LEU A 672 -16.97 -19.37 5.61
CA LEU A 672 -17.27 -20.18 6.78
C LEU A 672 -16.96 -21.66 6.51
N GLY A 673 -16.34 -22.31 7.49
CA GLY A 673 -15.92 -23.70 7.37
C GLY A 673 -14.87 -23.89 6.28
N ASN A 674 -14.77 -25.12 5.76
CA ASN A 674 -13.69 -25.56 4.89
C ASN A 674 -12.32 -25.44 5.55
N VAL A 675 -11.69 -24.27 5.66
CA VAL A 675 -10.46 -24.08 6.46
C VAL A 675 -10.58 -22.85 7.33
N GLU A 676 -10.00 -22.89 8.53
CA GLU A 676 -9.77 -21.67 9.27
C GLU A 676 -8.78 -20.80 8.47
N GLU A 677 -9.03 -19.49 8.40
CA GLU A 677 -8.17 -18.58 7.64
C GLU A 677 -7.27 -17.78 8.58
N TRP A 678 -5.96 -17.82 8.35
CA TRP A 678 -5.00 -16.97 9.06
C TRP A 678 -5.38 -15.50 8.99
N THR A 679 -5.53 -14.86 10.15
CA THR A 679 -5.71 -13.41 10.28
C THR A 679 -4.90 -12.83 11.42
N ILE A 680 -4.72 -11.51 11.39
CA ILE A 680 -4.20 -10.73 12.52
C ILE A 680 -5.35 -9.98 13.18
N HIS A 681 -5.51 -10.18 14.48
CA HIS A 681 -6.47 -9.43 15.28
C HIS A 681 -5.91 -8.04 15.60
N GLU A 682 -6.40 -7.00 14.93
CA GLU A 682 -5.79 -5.67 14.91
C GLU A 682 -5.59 -5.03 16.30
N SER A 683 -6.47 -5.29 17.26
CA SER A 683 -6.36 -4.68 18.60
C SER A 683 -5.43 -5.42 19.58
N THR A 684 -5.12 -6.68 19.31
CA THR A 684 -4.31 -7.52 20.20
C THR A 684 -3.04 -8.04 19.54
N LEU A 685 -2.91 -7.85 18.22
CA LEU A 685 -1.86 -8.41 17.37
C LEU A 685 -1.74 -9.94 17.49
N GLN A 686 -2.81 -10.60 17.97
CA GLN A 686 -2.83 -12.05 18.08
C GLN A 686 -3.11 -12.65 16.71
N LEU A 687 -2.37 -13.71 16.40
CA LEU A 687 -2.60 -14.54 15.23
C LEU A 687 -3.76 -15.48 15.56
N VAL A 688 -4.80 -15.47 14.73
CA VAL A 688 -6.02 -16.24 14.96
C VAL A 688 -6.52 -16.82 13.65
N GLY A 689 -7.23 -17.95 13.73
CA GLY A 689 -7.99 -18.48 12.61
C GLY A 689 -9.40 -17.89 12.59
N PHE A 690 -9.87 -17.50 11.40
CA PHE A 690 -11.20 -16.96 11.17
C PHE A 690 -12.08 -17.99 10.44
N GLY A 691 -13.39 -17.96 10.70
CA GLY A 691 -14.40 -18.64 9.87
C GLY A 691 -14.68 -20.11 10.23
N GLY A 692 -13.82 -20.73 11.05
CA GLY A 692 -13.88 -22.14 11.40
C GLY A 692 -13.47 -23.07 10.25
N SER A 693 -13.32 -24.36 10.51
CA SER A 693 -12.80 -25.32 9.52
C SER A 693 -13.78 -26.45 9.19
N TYR A 694 -13.38 -27.35 8.29
CA TYR A 694 -14.12 -28.57 8.00
C TYR A 694 -14.26 -29.51 9.21
N LEU A 695 -13.47 -29.34 10.28
CA LEU A 695 -13.53 -30.17 11.48
C LEU A 695 -14.58 -29.68 12.50
N ASP A 696 -15.02 -28.43 12.38
CA ASP A 696 -15.97 -27.84 13.32
C ASP A 696 -17.39 -28.39 13.11
N GLU A 697 -18.16 -28.40 14.21
CA GLU A 697 -19.60 -28.76 14.18
C GLU A 697 -20.49 -27.52 14.03
N GLU A 698 -20.01 -26.34 14.43
CA GLU A 698 -20.71 -25.05 14.36
C GLU A 698 -19.71 -23.93 14.02
N VAL A 699 -20.01 -23.14 12.99
CA VAL A 699 -19.19 -21.99 12.55
C VAL A 699 -20.07 -20.77 12.30
N GLY A 700 -19.47 -19.58 12.28
CA GLY A 700 -20.18 -18.32 12.00
C GLY A 700 -19.21 -17.16 11.77
N CYS A 701 -19.74 -16.00 11.35
CA CYS A 701 -18.93 -14.82 10.98
C CYS A 701 -18.10 -14.23 12.12
N ARG A 702 -18.30 -14.68 13.36
CA ARG A 702 -17.53 -14.29 14.55
C ARG A 702 -16.77 -15.47 15.16
N SER A 703 -16.76 -16.61 14.49
CA SER A 703 -15.93 -17.74 14.88
C SER A 703 -14.48 -17.37 14.64
N VAL A 704 -13.80 -17.05 15.73
CA VAL A 704 -12.37 -16.76 15.76
C VAL A 704 -11.77 -17.74 16.76
N SER A 705 -10.80 -18.53 16.30
CA SER A 705 -10.14 -19.50 17.16
C SER A 705 -9.24 -18.82 18.20
N THR A 706 -8.80 -19.60 19.19
CA THR A 706 -7.87 -19.11 20.20
C THR A 706 -6.51 -18.79 19.58
N ALA A 707 -5.79 -17.81 20.16
CA ALA A 707 -4.51 -17.34 19.65
C ALA A 707 -3.52 -18.46 19.31
N TYR A 708 -3.03 -18.45 18.07
CA TYR A 708 -1.97 -19.29 17.55
C TYR A 708 -0.61 -18.63 17.68
N THR A 709 0.45 -19.42 17.50
CA THR A 709 1.83 -18.93 17.30
C THR A 709 2.14 -18.85 15.80
N ASN A 710 3.16 -18.08 15.43
CA ASN A 710 3.65 -18.01 14.05
C ASN A 710 4.11 -19.38 13.51
N GLU A 711 4.55 -20.28 14.38
CA GLU A 711 4.98 -21.66 14.09
C GLU A 711 3.83 -22.68 14.07
N THR A 712 2.57 -22.27 14.24
CA THR A 712 1.46 -23.25 14.29
C THR A 712 1.21 -23.89 12.92
N PHE A 713 1.13 -25.21 12.91
CA PHE A 713 0.73 -26.03 11.77
C PHE A 713 -0.53 -26.80 12.12
N ALA A 714 -1.60 -26.63 11.34
CA ALA A 714 -2.81 -27.40 11.49
C ALA A 714 -3.36 -27.80 10.11
N SER A 715 -3.85 -29.03 9.99
CA SER A 715 -4.37 -29.60 8.74
C SER A 715 -5.63 -28.90 8.22
N ASP A 716 -6.25 -28.09 9.05
CA ASP A 716 -7.49 -27.39 8.82
C ASP A 716 -7.33 -25.85 8.90
N LEU A 717 -6.08 -25.37 9.00
CA LEU A 717 -5.71 -23.96 8.99
C LEU A 717 -5.03 -23.62 7.67
N GLY A 718 -5.67 -22.73 6.90
CA GLY A 718 -5.22 -22.16 5.63
C GLY A 718 -5.20 -20.63 5.71
N PHE A 719 -5.39 -19.95 4.57
CA PHE A 719 -5.31 -18.50 4.54
C PHE A 719 -6.06 -17.88 3.35
N ARG A 720 -6.28 -16.57 3.42
CA ARG A 720 -6.85 -15.76 2.35
C ARG A 720 -6.15 -14.41 2.27
N CYS A 721 -5.90 -13.97 1.05
CA CYS A 721 -5.20 -12.73 0.80
C CYS A 721 -6.19 -11.58 0.59
N CYS A 722 -5.85 -10.44 1.18
CA CYS A 722 -6.47 -9.15 0.96
C CYS A 722 -5.49 -8.29 0.17
N VAL A 723 -5.92 -7.83 -0.99
CA VAL A 723 -5.18 -6.91 -1.85
C VAL A 723 -5.84 -5.56 -1.64
N ASN A 724 -5.13 -4.61 -1.03
CA ASN A 724 -5.59 -3.22 -1.08
C ASN A 724 -5.74 -2.84 -2.55
N ASN A 725 -6.79 -2.13 -2.93
CA ASN A 725 -6.98 -1.75 -4.33
C ASN A 725 -5.83 -0.84 -4.77
N VAL A 726 -4.76 -1.45 -5.27
CA VAL A 726 -3.72 -0.79 -6.03
C VAL A 726 -4.31 -0.61 -7.41
N LEU A 727 -4.85 0.58 -7.60
CA LEU A 727 -5.04 1.28 -8.86
C LEU A 727 -4.39 0.56 -10.06
N LEU A 728 -5.15 -0.32 -10.75
CA LEU A 728 -4.66 -0.97 -11.97
C LEU A 728 -4.71 0.05 -13.12
N LEU A 729 -3.54 0.57 -13.50
CA LEU A 729 -3.40 1.52 -14.61
C LEU A 729 -3.42 0.78 -15.95
N PHE A 730 -4.36 1.16 -16.82
CA PHE A 730 -4.31 0.77 -18.23
C PHE A 730 -3.44 1.79 -18.98
N SER A 731 -2.25 1.38 -19.41
CA SER A 731 -1.54 2.08 -20.49
C SER A 731 -2.30 1.83 -21.81
N GLU A 732 -3.31 2.64 -22.12
CA GLU A 732 -3.84 2.69 -23.48
C GLU A 732 -2.81 3.37 -24.39
N GLY A 733 -1.93 2.55 -24.97
CA GLY A 733 -1.05 3.02 -26.03
C GLY A 733 -1.85 3.46 -27.26
N ASN A 734 -1.80 4.77 -27.56
CA ASN A 734 -2.14 5.39 -28.85
C ASN A 734 -3.58 5.24 -29.36
N LEU A 735 -4.59 5.65 -28.59
CA LEU A 735 -5.93 5.97 -29.14
C LEU A 735 -6.54 7.22 -28.50
N ARG A 736 -5.97 8.39 -28.79
CA ARG A 736 -6.74 9.64 -28.92
C ARG A 736 -6.27 10.37 -30.18
#